data_AF-A0A418W9F6-F1
#
_entry.id   AF-A0A418W9F6-F1
#
_cell.length_a   1.000
_cell.length_b   1.000
_cell.length_c   1.000
_cell.angle_alpha   90.00
_cell.angle_beta   90.00
_cell.angle_gamma   90.00
#
_symmetry.space_group_name_H-M   'P 1'
#
loop_
_entity.id
_entity.type
_entity.pdbx_description
1 polymer ?
#
loop_
_entity_poly.entity_id
_entity_poly.type
_entity_poly.pdbx_seq_one_letter_code
_entity_poly.pdbx_strand_id
1 'polypeptide(L)'
;MTALATAFGAANLGALAAAGQSAAMSFNVLGGNLLAVAIGWTTADAPPPQVSYGGAPLSALRSLDLGDQDFGMATVMFLNAPAGGAQTLTVTATAHHGYIRVAAVALFGVSGALGARAVSPIIHGATAASVSLPGTRLTSALAAFALSSWDATVTMAPSSGWTLRASADDTGGTASVFSYGGLLGSTVGLTVTPSAGTHYSVIALEAESGLTLLPGVTGTAAITLPGVTLAATASFESVPTPSGQKLHLYWESWMDVPPVPYPLPDDFRLSRIPAYVEQVVLSFGVPLCTYQGLGDDIKHTVGLNWRYSAQLLKDTLDLLRSRNPGIKIMLGINQTTPDANDIPALSAWASFTGAVTLGSAVVENVSSMTNVFAGLAITGPHIPDGTTILALDPPGSPPNSLLLSQAATATSASVALSAGVIYSAGYRGYRPQAYFPLGFGGMTAAHVACMRQFCDDMGVAGVVIDYENLPPDLDPAHHCWDNPDGTRSCYTDTEMISVVNLVRAGLPSPYLVFLDALHVGAYGQVPYRTAAPFGWNSGYNLALSRDAGATAALDGIHIMSYDAGVDYDPTVALAAYQYFFPATPLYLGLRVGPPETGPVKRTMADFTTYLNQVVTTGAAGVFIYSMQWPDIEPTGDIGPDYPNATWAAWLAASRLDLPESALALVSPARKGPMPRATWTAP
;
A
#
# COMPACT_ATOMS: atom_id res chain seq x y z
N MET A 1 10.42 -5.96 -13.12
CA MET A 1 10.18 -7.41 -13.41
C MET A 1 11.46 -8.18 -13.76
N THR A 2 12.54 -7.51 -14.16
CA THR A 2 13.84 -8.12 -14.49
C THR A 2 14.58 -8.74 -13.30
N ALA A 3 14.34 -8.28 -12.07
CA ALA A 3 15.00 -8.79 -10.86
C ALA A 3 14.52 -10.19 -10.39
N LEU A 4 13.33 -10.63 -10.81
CA LEU A 4 12.83 -12.00 -10.58
C LEU A 4 13.32 -12.98 -11.67
N ALA A 5 13.75 -12.47 -12.83
CA ALA A 5 14.21 -13.28 -13.96
C ALA A 5 15.67 -13.76 -13.80
N THR A 6 16.44 -13.17 -12.90
CA THR A 6 17.82 -13.58 -12.56
C THR A 6 17.89 -14.74 -11.57
N ALA A 7 16.75 -15.22 -11.06
CA ALA A 7 16.71 -16.21 -9.98
C ALA A 7 16.74 -17.68 -10.44
N PHE A 8 16.78 -17.98 -11.74
CA PHE A 8 16.77 -19.37 -12.23
C PHE A 8 17.92 -19.60 -13.22
N GLY A 9 18.96 -20.28 -12.76
CA GLY A 9 20.01 -20.81 -13.62
C GLY A 9 19.57 -22.13 -14.24
N ALA A 10 19.82 -22.31 -15.53
CA ALA A 10 19.71 -23.59 -16.18
C ALA A 10 21.08 -23.92 -16.78
N ALA A 11 21.64 -25.09 -16.45
CA ALA A 11 22.94 -25.56 -16.94
C ALA A 11 22.75 -26.81 -17.79
N ASN A 12 23.53 -26.92 -18.86
CA ASN A 12 23.75 -28.18 -19.56
C ASN A 12 24.89 -28.92 -18.83
N LEU A 13 24.53 -29.91 -18.02
CA LEU A 13 25.50 -30.69 -17.24
C LEU A 13 26.40 -31.57 -18.13
N GLY A 14 25.93 -32.01 -19.29
CA GLY A 14 26.74 -32.76 -20.25
C GLY A 14 27.86 -31.90 -20.83
N ALA A 15 27.55 -30.66 -21.20
CA ALA A 15 28.55 -29.70 -21.67
C ALA A 15 29.58 -29.33 -20.59
N LEU A 16 29.14 -29.11 -19.35
CA LEU A 16 30.04 -28.84 -18.22
C LEU A 16 30.95 -30.03 -17.91
N ALA A 17 30.44 -31.26 -18.02
CA ALA A 17 31.19 -32.48 -17.81
C ALA A 17 32.23 -32.73 -18.90
N ALA A 18 31.85 -32.55 -20.16
CA ALA A 18 32.78 -32.63 -21.28
C ALA A 18 33.94 -31.60 -21.14
N ALA A 19 33.68 -30.46 -20.51
CA ALA A 19 34.67 -29.41 -20.27
C ALA A 19 35.45 -29.55 -18.94
N GLY A 20 35.10 -30.50 -18.07
CA GLY A 20 35.69 -30.61 -16.72
C GLY A 20 35.43 -29.39 -15.82
N GLN A 21 34.31 -28.69 -16.03
CA GLN A 21 33.97 -27.44 -15.35
C GLN A 21 32.96 -27.66 -14.22
N SER A 22 33.07 -26.84 -13.16
CA SER A 22 32.04 -26.73 -12.11
C SER A 22 31.31 -25.40 -12.23
N ALA A 23 30.03 -25.37 -11.88
CA ALA A 23 29.23 -24.13 -11.91
C ALA A 23 28.42 -23.97 -10.62
N ALA A 24 28.33 -22.74 -10.14
CA ALA A 24 27.47 -22.36 -9.02
C ALA A 24 26.28 -21.56 -9.55
N MET A 25 25.09 -21.87 -9.07
CA MET A 25 23.85 -21.18 -9.39
C MET A 25 23.17 -20.76 -8.09
N SER A 26 22.71 -19.52 -8.02
CA SER A 26 21.95 -19.03 -6.88
C SER A 26 20.53 -18.70 -7.32
N PHE A 27 19.56 -19.16 -6.52
CA PHE A 27 18.14 -18.97 -6.72
C PHE A 27 17.61 -18.08 -5.61
N ASN A 28 17.00 -16.96 -6.00
CA ASN A 28 16.31 -16.08 -5.06
C ASN A 28 14.80 -16.31 -5.15
N VAL A 29 14.27 -17.19 -4.30
CA VAL A 29 12.84 -17.57 -4.27
C VAL A 29 12.06 -16.71 -3.28
N LEU A 30 12.28 -15.39 -3.30
CA LEU A 30 11.55 -14.46 -2.43
C LEU A 30 10.04 -14.48 -2.73
N GLY A 31 9.27 -15.05 -1.81
CA GLY A 31 7.89 -14.66 -1.47
C GLY A 31 6.80 -14.70 -2.56
N GLY A 32 7.04 -15.28 -3.73
CA GLY A 32 6.01 -15.40 -4.77
C GLY A 32 5.26 -16.73 -4.69
N ASN A 33 3.93 -16.73 -4.80
CA ASN A 33 3.23 -17.92 -5.27
C ASN A 33 3.74 -18.21 -6.69
N LEU A 34 4.52 -19.26 -6.95
CA LEU A 34 5.20 -19.47 -8.24
C LEU A 34 5.00 -20.92 -8.73
N LEU A 35 4.35 -21.10 -9.87
CA LEU A 35 4.42 -22.35 -10.62
C LEU A 35 5.62 -22.29 -11.56
N ALA A 36 6.49 -23.30 -11.58
CA ALA A 36 7.59 -23.48 -12.52
C ALA A 36 7.44 -24.80 -13.28
N VAL A 37 7.61 -24.76 -14.61
CA VAL A 37 7.44 -25.90 -15.51
C VAL A 37 8.65 -26.01 -16.44
N ALA A 38 9.36 -27.14 -16.39
CA ALA A 38 10.45 -27.45 -17.33
C ALA A 38 9.89 -28.17 -18.56
N ILE A 39 10.19 -27.65 -19.75
CA ILE A 39 9.74 -28.22 -21.03
C ILE A 39 10.89 -28.39 -22.01
N GLY A 40 11.01 -29.58 -22.62
CA GLY A 40 11.93 -29.86 -23.73
C GLY A 40 11.18 -30.09 -25.04
N TRP A 41 11.80 -29.73 -26.17
CA TRP A 41 11.32 -30.04 -27.52
C TRP A 41 12.47 -30.22 -28.52
N THR A 42 12.19 -30.84 -29.67
CA THR A 42 13.25 -31.34 -30.56
C THR A 42 13.69 -30.38 -31.64
N THR A 43 12.76 -29.60 -32.17
CA THR A 43 13.05 -28.71 -33.29
C THR A 43 13.68 -27.42 -32.77
N ALA A 44 14.98 -27.24 -32.96
CA ALA A 44 15.70 -26.05 -32.51
C ALA A 44 15.16 -24.73 -33.10
N ASP A 45 14.64 -24.79 -34.32
CA ASP A 45 14.05 -23.63 -35.02
C ASP A 45 12.61 -23.31 -34.61
N ALA A 46 11.97 -24.17 -33.80
CA ALA A 46 10.60 -23.94 -33.35
C ALA A 46 10.59 -23.03 -32.10
N PRO A 47 9.63 -22.09 -32.01
CA PRO A 47 9.46 -21.28 -30.81
C PRO A 47 9.14 -22.16 -29.59
N PRO A 48 9.30 -21.67 -28.35
CA PRO A 48 8.86 -22.42 -27.18
C PRO A 48 7.35 -22.73 -27.26
N PRO A 49 6.91 -23.95 -26.90
CA PRO A 49 5.50 -24.26 -26.83
C PRO A 49 4.80 -23.37 -25.81
N GLN A 50 3.56 -22.97 -26.10
CA GLN A 50 2.74 -22.18 -25.19
C GLN A 50 2.25 -23.07 -24.05
N VAL A 51 2.34 -22.59 -22.82
CA VAL A 51 1.90 -23.33 -21.64
C VAL A 51 0.93 -22.48 -20.85
N SER A 52 -0.15 -23.08 -20.37
CA SER A 52 -1.08 -22.44 -19.45
C SER A 52 -1.47 -23.36 -18.30
N TYR A 53 -1.84 -22.79 -17.16
CA TYR A 53 -2.30 -23.49 -15.98
C TYR A 53 -3.62 -22.87 -15.53
N GLY A 54 -4.71 -23.66 -15.50
CA GLY A 54 -6.05 -23.13 -15.26
C GLY A 54 -6.46 -22.05 -16.28
N GLY A 55 -5.90 -22.08 -17.49
CA GLY A 55 -6.10 -21.08 -18.53
C GLY A 55 -5.15 -19.87 -18.47
N ALA A 56 -4.42 -19.66 -17.38
CA ALA A 56 -3.44 -18.57 -17.27
C ALA A 56 -2.11 -18.94 -17.95
N PRO A 57 -1.58 -18.12 -18.87
CA PRO A 57 -0.34 -18.43 -19.59
C PRO A 57 0.90 -18.33 -18.68
N LEU A 58 1.85 -19.24 -18.85
CA LEU A 58 3.17 -19.20 -18.22
C LEU A 58 4.15 -18.39 -19.09
N SER A 59 5.10 -17.73 -18.43
CA SER A 59 6.19 -16.98 -19.06
C SER A 59 7.46 -17.83 -19.16
N ALA A 60 8.06 -17.94 -20.33
CA ALA A 60 9.35 -18.58 -20.49
C ALA A 60 10.47 -17.70 -19.90
N LEU A 61 11.38 -18.29 -19.13
CA LEU A 61 12.51 -17.58 -18.54
C LEU A 61 13.69 -17.52 -19.52
N ARG A 62 14.18 -18.69 -19.93
CA ARG A 62 15.27 -18.84 -20.89
C ARG A 62 15.19 -20.21 -21.55
N SER A 63 15.29 -20.23 -22.88
CA SER A 63 15.48 -21.47 -23.63
C SER A 63 16.97 -21.79 -23.76
N LEU A 64 17.31 -23.05 -23.58
CA LEU A 64 18.63 -23.64 -23.72
C LEU A 64 18.62 -24.53 -24.95
N ASP A 65 19.60 -24.34 -25.84
CA ASP A 65 19.95 -25.33 -26.85
C ASP A 65 20.72 -26.46 -26.17
N LEU A 66 20.24 -27.69 -26.32
CA LEU A 66 20.89 -28.86 -25.72
C LEU A 66 21.90 -29.51 -26.67
N GLY A 67 21.96 -29.08 -27.92
CA GLY A 67 22.88 -29.58 -28.95
C GLY A 67 22.61 -31.03 -29.37
N ASP A 68 21.46 -31.57 -29.00
CA ASP A 68 21.08 -32.96 -29.20
C ASP A 68 20.14 -33.08 -30.40
N GLN A 69 20.46 -34.00 -31.33
CA GLN A 69 19.68 -34.25 -32.55
C GLN A 69 18.24 -34.72 -32.26
N ASP A 70 18.02 -35.33 -31.10
CA ASP A 70 16.72 -35.78 -30.65
C ASP A 70 16.02 -34.76 -29.75
N PHE A 71 16.70 -33.74 -29.19
CA PHE A 71 16.11 -32.73 -28.31
C PHE A 71 16.82 -31.37 -28.44
N GLY A 72 16.57 -30.63 -29.53
CA GLY A 72 17.23 -29.36 -29.81
C GLY A 72 17.09 -28.27 -28.75
N MET A 73 16.00 -28.19 -27.97
CA MET A 73 15.77 -27.08 -27.02
C MET A 73 15.06 -27.49 -25.72
N ALA A 74 15.34 -26.77 -24.62
CA ALA A 74 14.57 -26.85 -23.38
C ALA A 74 14.37 -25.47 -22.75
N THR A 75 13.32 -25.27 -21.95
CA THR A 75 13.03 -24.01 -21.27
C THR A 75 12.41 -24.25 -19.91
N VAL A 76 12.62 -23.32 -18.97
CA VAL A 76 11.85 -23.24 -17.72
C VAL A 76 10.84 -22.12 -17.87
N MET A 77 9.57 -22.43 -17.68
CA MET A 77 8.47 -21.49 -17.70
C MET A 77 7.91 -21.27 -16.30
N PHE A 78 7.31 -20.12 -16.04
CA PHE A 78 6.73 -19.82 -14.74
C PHE A 78 5.41 -19.05 -14.77
N LEU A 79 4.59 -19.21 -13.75
CA LEU A 79 3.37 -18.44 -13.50
C LEU A 79 3.39 -17.93 -12.05
N ASN A 80 3.29 -16.62 -11.88
CA ASN A 80 3.11 -16.00 -10.58
C ASN A 80 1.64 -16.12 -10.15
N ALA A 81 1.40 -16.35 -8.86
CA ALA A 81 0.10 -16.59 -8.25
C ALA A 81 -0.76 -17.61 -9.01
N PRO A 82 -0.27 -18.86 -9.21
CA PRO A 82 -1.09 -19.90 -9.83
C PRO A 82 -2.40 -20.11 -9.06
N ALA A 83 -3.49 -20.35 -9.78
CA ALA A 83 -4.79 -20.60 -9.17
C ALA A 83 -4.75 -21.84 -8.24
N GLY A 84 -5.34 -21.72 -7.06
CA GLY A 84 -5.47 -22.85 -6.13
C GLY A 84 -6.36 -23.99 -6.67
N GLY A 85 -6.32 -25.13 -6.00
CA GLY A 85 -7.13 -26.31 -6.32
C GLY A 85 -6.57 -27.19 -7.45
N ALA A 86 -7.34 -28.20 -7.86
CA ALA A 86 -6.99 -29.05 -8.99
C ALA A 86 -7.16 -28.26 -10.29
N GLN A 87 -6.09 -28.18 -11.07
CA GLN A 87 -6.07 -27.44 -12.34
C GLN A 87 -5.40 -28.29 -13.42
N THR A 88 -5.60 -27.87 -14.66
CA THR A 88 -5.01 -28.49 -15.85
C THR A 88 -3.85 -27.65 -16.34
N LEU A 89 -2.70 -28.29 -16.55
CA LEU A 89 -1.61 -27.73 -17.34
C LEU A 89 -1.86 -28.06 -18.81
N THR A 90 -1.95 -27.05 -19.66
CA THR A 90 -2.14 -27.20 -21.10
C THR A 90 -0.90 -26.75 -21.83
N VAL A 91 -0.38 -27.60 -22.72
CA VAL A 91 0.74 -27.28 -23.61
C VAL A 91 0.22 -27.24 -25.03
N THR A 92 0.53 -26.19 -25.77
CA THR A 92 0.08 -25.99 -27.15
C THR A 92 1.25 -25.57 -28.03
N ALA A 93 1.38 -26.19 -29.19
CA ALA A 93 2.41 -25.91 -30.17
C ALA A 93 1.79 -25.38 -31.47
N THR A 94 2.31 -24.28 -31.98
CA THR A 94 1.84 -23.62 -33.22
C THR A 94 2.52 -24.13 -34.49
N ALA A 95 3.53 -24.99 -34.34
CA ALA A 95 4.33 -25.57 -35.42
C ALA A 95 4.71 -27.03 -35.08
N HIS A 96 5.40 -27.73 -35.99
CA HIS A 96 5.93 -29.05 -35.68
C HIS A 96 7.16 -28.94 -34.75
N HIS A 97 6.98 -29.26 -33.48
CA HIS A 97 8.05 -29.24 -32.45
C HIS A 97 8.67 -30.62 -32.22
N GLY A 98 8.34 -31.60 -33.09
CA GLY A 98 8.65 -33.02 -32.90
C GLY A 98 8.13 -33.57 -31.58
N TYR A 99 9.02 -34.08 -30.73
CA TYR A 99 8.67 -34.56 -29.39
C TYR A 99 8.61 -33.39 -28.39
N ILE A 100 7.44 -33.12 -27.79
CA ILE A 100 7.33 -32.18 -26.66
C ILE A 100 7.27 -32.98 -25.35
N ARG A 101 8.09 -32.59 -24.37
CA ARG A 101 8.16 -33.21 -23.04
C ARG A 101 7.94 -32.18 -21.93
N VAL A 102 6.95 -32.43 -21.07
CA VAL A 102 6.77 -31.69 -19.81
C VAL A 102 7.45 -32.49 -18.71
N ALA A 103 8.60 -32.00 -18.25
CA ALA A 103 9.54 -32.81 -17.49
C ALA A 103 9.45 -32.62 -15.97
N ALA A 104 9.01 -31.45 -15.50
CA ALA A 104 8.75 -31.22 -14.08
C ALA A 104 7.84 -30.01 -13.89
N VAL A 105 6.99 -30.07 -12.86
CA VAL A 105 6.07 -29.00 -12.44
C VAL A 105 6.29 -28.78 -10.95
N ALA A 106 6.70 -27.60 -10.51
CA ALA A 106 6.84 -27.27 -9.08
C ALA A 106 6.02 -26.01 -8.75
N LEU A 107 5.26 -26.00 -7.65
CA LEU A 107 4.62 -24.78 -7.14
C LEU A 107 5.27 -24.35 -5.83
N PHE A 108 5.42 -23.03 -5.65
CA PHE A 108 5.93 -22.36 -4.46
C PHE A 108 4.86 -21.38 -3.93
N GLY A 109 4.86 -21.11 -2.61
CA GLY A 109 4.11 -20.02 -1.96
C GLY A 109 2.76 -20.37 -1.31
N VAL A 110 2.36 -19.53 -0.35
CA VAL A 110 1.17 -19.64 0.51
C VAL A 110 -0.14 -19.43 -0.26
N SER A 111 -0.55 -20.45 -1.01
CA SER A 111 -1.95 -20.89 -1.19
C SER A 111 -1.99 -21.95 -2.30
N GLY A 112 -2.05 -23.23 -1.93
CA GLY A 112 -2.26 -24.32 -2.90
C GLY A 112 -0.99 -24.80 -3.60
N ALA A 113 -0.45 -25.91 -3.09
CA ALA A 113 0.75 -26.58 -3.57
C ALA A 113 0.74 -27.46 -4.84
N LEU A 114 1.95 -27.70 -5.31
CA LEU A 114 2.38 -28.94 -5.91
C LEU A 114 3.79 -29.17 -5.34
N GLY A 115 3.97 -30.27 -4.61
CA GLY A 115 5.27 -30.96 -4.73
C GLY A 115 5.42 -31.37 -6.19
N ALA A 116 6.63 -31.57 -6.70
CA ALA A 116 6.73 -31.92 -8.12
C ALA A 116 6.13 -33.33 -8.35
N ARG A 117 4.96 -33.39 -9.00
CA ARG A 117 4.07 -34.57 -8.96
C ARG A 117 3.75 -35.21 -10.32
N ALA A 118 4.14 -34.61 -11.44
CA ALA A 118 3.84 -35.18 -12.74
C ALA A 118 4.95 -34.95 -13.77
N VAL A 119 5.38 -36.05 -14.38
CA VAL A 119 6.06 -36.08 -15.68
C VAL A 119 5.02 -36.56 -16.68
N SER A 120 4.76 -35.79 -17.73
CA SER A 120 3.81 -36.21 -18.79
C SER A 120 4.46 -37.27 -19.68
N PRO A 121 3.68 -38.23 -20.25
CA PRO A 121 4.15 -38.99 -21.40
C PRO A 121 4.48 -38.03 -22.56
N ILE A 122 5.45 -38.44 -23.40
CA ILE A 122 5.84 -37.76 -24.62
C ILE A 122 4.63 -37.51 -25.52
N ILE A 123 4.48 -36.28 -25.98
CA ILE A 123 3.42 -35.91 -26.92
C ILE A 123 4.01 -35.99 -28.32
N HIS A 124 3.80 -37.11 -29.02
CA HIS A 124 4.26 -37.27 -30.39
C HIS A 124 3.22 -36.77 -31.39
N GLY A 125 3.56 -35.75 -32.16
CA GLY A 125 2.73 -35.27 -33.28
C GLY A 125 1.41 -34.59 -32.88
N ALA A 126 1.12 -34.40 -31.58
CA ALA A 126 -0.05 -33.65 -31.15
C ALA A 126 0.26 -32.16 -31.04
N THR A 127 -0.65 -31.31 -31.50
CA THR A 127 -0.57 -29.85 -31.40
C THR A 127 -0.95 -29.33 -30.01
N ALA A 128 -1.55 -30.18 -29.18
CA ALA A 128 -1.90 -29.86 -27.80
C ALA A 128 -1.90 -31.09 -26.89
N ALA A 129 -1.60 -30.89 -25.61
CA ALA A 129 -1.76 -31.88 -24.57
C ALA A 129 -2.15 -31.23 -23.24
N SER A 130 -2.79 -32.02 -22.38
CA SER A 130 -3.25 -31.58 -21.07
C SER A 130 -2.85 -32.58 -20.00
N VAL A 131 -2.31 -32.07 -18.89
CA VAL A 131 -1.88 -32.86 -17.73
C VAL A 131 -2.71 -32.41 -16.52
N SER A 132 -3.42 -33.34 -15.88
CA SER A 132 -4.15 -33.07 -14.65
C SER A 132 -3.19 -33.08 -13.46
N LEU A 133 -3.29 -32.08 -12.60
CA LEU A 133 -2.44 -31.92 -11.42
C LEU A 133 -3.29 -32.02 -10.14
N PRO A 134 -3.44 -33.22 -9.53
CA PRO A 134 -4.35 -33.41 -8.41
C PRO A 134 -3.78 -32.92 -7.08
N GLY A 135 -4.62 -32.23 -6.29
CA GLY A 135 -4.51 -32.09 -4.82
C GLY A 135 -3.27 -31.35 -4.28
N THR A 136 -3.49 -30.16 -3.73
CA THR A 136 -2.43 -29.22 -3.39
C THR A 136 -2.19 -29.14 -1.85
N ARG A 137 -0.98 -29.44 -1.32
CA ARG A 137 -0.62 -29.43 0.13
C ARG A 137 0.56 -28.52 0.54
N LEU A 138 0.33 -27.73 1.59
CA LEU A 138 0.89 -26.42 1.99
C LEU A 138 2.41 -26.17 2.16
N THR A 139 3.37 -27.02 1.76
CA THR A 139 4.66 -26.96 2.49
C THR A 139 5.98 -27.35 1.80
N SER A 140 6.23 -26.93 0.56
CA SER A 140 7.53 -27.19 -0.07
C SER A 140 8.08 -26.08 -0.97
N ALA A 141 9.39 -26.12 -1.20
CA ALA A 141 10.09 -25.14 -2.02
C ALA A 141 11.04 -25.82 -3.02
N LEU A 142 11.05 -25.31 -4.27
CA LEU A 142 11.94 -25.79 -5.34
C LEU A 142 13.30 -25.10 -5.23
N ALA A 143 14.35 -25.90 -5.06
CA ALA A 143 15.73 -25.44 -4.91
C ALA A 143 16.54 -25.43 -6.22
N ALA A 144 16.26 -26.31 -7.18
CA ALA A 144 16.98 -26.36 -8.45
C ALA A 144 16.25 -27.17 -9.54
N PHE A 145 16.58 -26.87 -10.80
CA PHE A 145 16.40 -27.76 -11.96
C PHE A 145 17.76 -28.11 -12.55
N ALA A 146 18.03 -29.40 -12.75
CA ALA A 146 19.12 -29.84 -13.62
C ALA A 146 18.56 -30.45 -14.89
N LEU A 147 19.18 -30.12 -16.03
CA LEU A 147 18.87 -30.70 -17.33
C LEU A 147 20.15 -31.30 -17.88
N SER A 148 20.04 -32.48 -18.47
CA SER A 148 21.23 -33.19 -18.92
C SER A 148 20.92 -34.04 -20.14
N SER A 149 21.53 -33.75 -21.28
CA SER A 149 21.57 -34.64 -22.44
C SER A 149 22.77 -35.57 -22.29
N TRP A 150 22.53 -36.87 -22.18
CA TRP A 150 23.60 -37.87 -22.14
C TRP A 150 23.26 -39.05 -23.03
N ASP A 151 24.30 -39.70 -23.52
CA ASP A 151 24.26 -41.09 -23.94
C ASP A 151 24.20 -42.06 -22.72
N ALA A 152 23.57 -41.69 -21.58
CA ALA A 152 23.48 -42.54 -20.36
C ALA A 152 22.07 -42.69 -19.70
N THR A 153 21.60 -43.93 -19.42
CA THR A 153 20.46 -44.22 -18.52
C THR A 153 20.88 -43.87 -17.10
N VAL A 154 20.19 -42.93 -16.46
CA VAL A 154 20.62 -42.42 -15.16
C VAL A 154 19.98 -43.22 -14.04
N THR A 155 20.76 -44.07 -13.37
CA THR A 155 20.32 -44.65 -12.08
C THR A 155 20.60 -43.62 -10.99
N MET A 156 19.56 -42.91 -10.54
CA MET A 156 19.72 -41.90 -9.51
C MET A 156 19.67 -42.54 -8.12
N ALA A 157 20.83 -42.63 -7.46
CA ALA A 157 20.93 -43.05 -6.07
C ALA A 157 21.07 -41.81 -5.16
N PRO A 158 19.99 -41.32 -4.53
CA PRO A 158 20.10 -40.18 -3.62
C PRO A 158 21.06 -40.48 -2.47
N SER A 159 21.85 -39.48 -2.07
CA SER A 159 22.62 -39.52 -0.82
C SER A 159 21.66 -39.55 0.38
N SER A 160 22.19 -39.81 1.59
CA SER A 160 21.36 -39.85 2.80
C SER A 160 20.61 -38.52 3.02
N GLY A 161 19.27 -38.58 3.07
CA GLY A 161 18.40 -37.45 3.35
C GLY A 161 17.51 -37.00 2.17
N TRP A 162 17.84 -37.39 0.93
CA TRP A 162 16.98 -37.15 -0.24
C TRP A 162 16.05 -38.35 -0.49
N THR A 163 14.80 -38.06 -0.84
CA THR A 163 13.75 -39.04 -1.16
C THR A 163 13.23 -38.80 -2.57
N LEU A 164 13.29 -39.81 -3.45
CA LEU A 164 12.65 -39.77 -4.78
C LEU A 164 11.12 -39.74 -4.59
N ARG A 165 10.46 -38.71 -5.14
CA ARG A 165 9.00 -38.48 -5.01
C ARG A 165 8.22 -38.87 -6.25
N ALA A 166 8.82 -38.68 -7.42
CA ALA A 166 8.23 -39.06 -8.69
C ALA A 166 9.35 -39.36 -9.68
N SER A 167 9.12 -40.34 -10.56
CA SER A 167 9.91 -40.52 -11.76
C SER A 167 9.02 -40.94 -12.92
N ALA A 168 9.45 -40.63 -14.15
CA ALA A 168 8.95 -41.29 -15.34
C ALA A 168 10.11 -41.58 -16.28
N ASP A 169 10.09 -42.79 -16.82
CA ASP A 169 11.11 -43.33 -17.72
C ASP A 169 10.46 -43.76 -19.03
N ASP A 170 11.12 -43.45 -20.15
CA ASP A 170 10.80 -44.01 -21.46
C ASP A 170 12.07 -44.23 -22.31
N THR A 171 11.87 -44.72 -23.54
CA THR A 171 12.94 -45.02 -24.51
C THR A 171 13.81 -43.83 -24.93
N GLY A 172 13.47 -42.60 -24.53
CA GLY A 172 14.26 -41.40 -24.85
C GLY A 172 14.57 -40.49 -23.65
N GLY A 173 14.29 -40.90 -22.40
CA GLY A 173 14.66 -40.11 -21.23
C GLY A 173 14.01 -40.51 -19.91
N THR A 174 14.56 -39.94 -18.83
CA THR A 174 14.08 -40.03 -17.45
C THR A 174 13.76 -38.62 -16.94
N ALA A 175 12.74 -38.45 -16.13
CA ALA A 175 12.59 -37.25 -15.30
C ALA A 175 12.27 -37.66 -13.88
N SER A 176 12.93 -37.02 -12.91
CA SER A 176 12.92 -37.41 -11.50
C SER A 176 12.79 -36.20 -10.59
N VAL A 177 12.01 -36.36 -9.52
CA VAL A 177 11.81 -35.35 -8.48
C VAL A 177 12.35 -35.90 -7.17
N PHE A 178 13.25 -35.16 -6.54
CA PHE A 178 13.79 -35.48 -5.22
C PHE A 178 13.35 -34.45 -4.20
N SER A 179 13.12 -34.91 -2.98
CA SER A 179 12.79 -34.06 -1.84
C SER A 179 13.75 -34.30 -0.68
N TYR A 180 14.07 -33.25 0.07
CA TYR A 180 14.89 -33.28 1.26
C TYR A 180 14.05 -32.86 2.45
N GLY A 181 13.94 -33.73 3.47
CA GLY A 181 13.15 -33.47 4.68
C GLY A 181 13.97 -33.00 5.89
N GLY A 182 15.27 -32.74 5.74
CA GLY A 182 16.15 -32.34 6.84
C GLY A 182 16.22 -30.81 7.06
N LEU A 183 16.88 -30.39 8.14
CA LEU A 183 17.14 -28.96 8.40
C LEU A 183 18.11 -28.39 7.35
N LEU A 184 17.73 -27.27 6.72
CA LEU A 184 18.57 -26.52 5.80
C LEU A 184 19.48 -25.59 6.62
N GLY A 185 20.73 -25.98 6.83
CA GLY A 185 21.77 -25.15 7.46
C GLY A 185 23.19 -25.48 6.98
N SER A 186 23.30 -26.38 6.01
CA SER A 186 24.54 -26.88 5.42
C SER A 186 24.31 -27.28 3.97
N THR A 187 25.37 -27.34 3.15
CA THR A 187 25.31 -27.90 1.79
C THR A 187 24.85 -29.36 1.84
N VAL A 188 23.71 -29.68 1.22
CA VAL A 188 23.24 -31.06 1.06
C VAL A 188 23.54 -31.52 -0.37
N GLY A 189 24.50 -32.44 -0.52
CA GLY A 189 24.86 -32.98 -1.83
C GLY A 189 23.89 -34.08 -2.29
N LEU A 190 23.48 -34.07 -3.55
CA LEU A 190 22.84 -35.15 -4.31
C LEU A 190 23.90 -35.71 -5.27
N THR A 191 24.27 -36.98 -5.15
CA THR A 191 25.16 -37.63 -6.11
C THR A 191 24.33 -38.35 -7.16
N VAL A 192 24.69 -38.16 -8.43
CA VAL A 192 24.02 -38.83 -9.56
C VAL A 192 25.04 -39.69 -10.28
N THR A 193 24.76 -40.98 -10.45
CA THR A 193 25.67 -41.94 -11.11
C THR A 193 25.08 -42.39 -12.45
N PRO A 194 25.68 -42.00 -13.59
CA PRO A 194 25.20 -42.44 -14.90
C PRO A 194 25.53 -43.93 -15.15
N SER A 195 24.67 -44.63 -15.89
CA SER A 195 24.94 -45.94 -16.54
C SER A 195 24.73 -45.81 -18.05
N ALA A 196 25.38 -46.60 -18.91
CA ALA A 196 25.43 -46.34 -20.36
C ALA A 196 24.07 -46.50 -21.13
N GLY A 197 23.77 -45.62 -22.12
CA GLY A 197 22.63 -45.62 -23.08
C GLY A 197 21.91 -44.24 -23.25
N THR A 198 21.34 -43.80 -24.38
CA THR A 198 20.79 -42.42 -24.58
C THR A 198 19.61 -41.97 -23.71
N HIS A 199 19.79 -41.05 -22.74
CA HIS A 199 18.70 -40.49 -21.94
C HIS A 199 18.91 -39.04 -21.44
N TYR A 200 17.78 -38.31 -21.35
CA TYR A 200 17.66 -37.03 -20.65
C TYR A 200 17.38 -37.23 -19.15
N SER A 201 17.75 -36.27 -18.29
CA SER A 201 17.36 -36.25 -16.88
C SER A 201 16.97 -34.85 -16.42
N VAL A 202 15.75 -34.73 -15.86
CA VAL A 202 15.33 -33.55 -15.09
C VAL A 202 15.36 -33.89 -13.62
N ILE A 203 16.06 -33.07 -12.83
CA ILE A 203 16.12 -33.20 -11.38
C ILE A 203 15.50 -31.95 -10.78
N ALA A 204 14.35 -32.11 -10.13
CA ALA A 204 13.80 -31.10 -9.24
C ALA A 204 14.26 -31.42 -7.81
N LEU A 205 14.77 -30.41 -7.11
CA LEU A 205 15.14 -30.51 -5.69
C LEU A 205 14.08 -29.80 -4.85
N GLU A 206 13.38 -30.52 -4.00
CA GLU A 206 12.31 -30.02 -3.13
C GLU A 206 12.78 -30.02 -1.67
N ALA A 207 12.52 -28.95 -0.91
CA ALA A 207 12.67 -28.97 0.55
C ALA A 207 11.29 -29.17 1.19
N GLU A 208 11.10 -30.22 2.00
CA GLU A 208 9.83 -30.54 2.68
C GLU A 208 9.74 -29.89 4.07
N SER A 209 8.54 -29.51 4.49
CA SER A 209 8.34 -28.94 5.83
C SER A 209 8.54 -29.90 6.98
N GLY A 210 9.55 -29.57 7.77
CA GLY A 210 9.49 -29.41 9.23
C GLY A 210 10.28 -28.17 9.67
N LEU A 211 10.54 -27.26 8.72
CA LEU A 211 11.46 -26.14 8.89
C LEU A 211 10.73 -24.98 9.56
N THR A 212 11.03 -24.76 10.83
CA THR A 212 11.04 -23.39 11.36
C THR A 212 12.11 -22.65 10.57
N LEU A 213 11.75 -22.06 9.43
CA LEU A 213 12.63 -21.22 8.65
C LEU A 213 12.97 -20.01 9.53
N LEU A 214 14.16 -20.03 10.14
CA LEU A 214 14.68 -18.85 10.81
C LEU A 214 14.99 -17.81 9.72
N PRO A 215 14.74 -16.51 9.96
CA PRO A 215 15.14 -15.46 9.03
C PRO A 215 16.62 -15.58 8.64
N GLY A 216 16.94 -15.46 7.35
CA GLY A 216 18.32 -15.50 6.85
C GLY A 216 18.93 -16.89 6.62
N VAL A 217 18.12 -17.96 6.62
CA VAL A 217 18.61 -19.31 6.30
C VAL A 217 18.77 -19.48 4.78
N THR A 218 20.03 -19.60 4.35
CA THR A 218 20.40 -19.99 2.99
C THR A 218 20.57 -21.51 2.93
N GLY A 219 19.82 -22.19 2.07
CA GLY A 219 19.97 -23.62 1.82
C GLY A 219 20.76 -23.86 0.53
N THR A 220 21.90 -24.55 0.60
CA THR A 220 22.62 -24.98 -0.61
C THR A 220 22.37 -26.46 -0.88
N ALA A 221 21.91 -26.81 -2.07
CA ALA A 221 21.87 -28.16 -2.58
C ALA A 221 22.91 -28.31 -3.71
N ALA A 222 23.80 -29.29 -3.62
CA ALA A 222 24.79 -29.54 -4.67
C ALA A 222 24.44 -30.79 -5.45
N ILE A 223 24.51 -30.79 -6.77
CA ILE A 223 24.44 -31.98 -7.61
C ILE A 223 25.86 -32.35 -8.03
N THR A 224 26.34 -33.51 -7.60
CA THR A 224 27.67 -34.03 -7.96
C THR A 224 27.54 -35.17 -8.95
N LEU A 225 28.18 -35.01 -10.11
CA LEU A 225 28.38 -36.01 -11.16
C LEU A 225 29.87 -36.42 -11.21
N PRO A 226 30.24 -37.55 -11.83
CA PRO A 226 31.65 -37.88 -12.07
C PRO A 226 32.36 -36.75 -12.84
N GLY A 227 33.26 -36.02 -12.17
CA GLY A 227 34.02 -34.91 -12.77
C GLY A 227 33.37 -33.52 -12.74
N VAL A 228 32.13 -33.37 -12.24
CA VAL A 228 31.41 -32.07 -12.16
C VAL A 228 30.68 -31.93 -10.83
N THR A 229 30.78 -30.76 -10.20
CA THR A 229 29.87 -30.36 -9.12
C THR A 229 29.11 -29.11 -9.53
N LEU A 230 27.78 -29.19 -9.50
CA LEU A 230 26.88 -28.04 -9.61
C LEU A 230 26.41 -27.67 -8.21
N ALA A 231 26.69 -26.47 -7.71
CA ALA A 231 26.14 -26.01 -6.43
C ALA A 231 24.94 -25.08 -6.69
N ALA A 232 23.74 -25.52 -6.33
CA ALA A 232 22.52 -24.72 -6.37
C ALA A 232 22.22 -24.16 -4.98
N THR A 233 22.25 -22.85 -4.79
CA THR A 233 21.91 -22.21 -3.51
C THR A 233 20.54 -21.57 -3.59
N ALA A 234 19.58 -22.05 -2.80
CA ALA A 234 18.26 -21.44 -2.66
C ALA A 234 18.16 -20.75 -1.30
N SER A 235 17.91 -19.45 -1.31
CA SER A 235 17.64 -18.69 -0.08
C SER A 235 16.13 -18.67 0.18
N PHE A 236 15.72 -19.13 1.36
CA PHE A 236 14.31 -19.15 1.75
C PHE A 236 14.07 -18.08 2.81
N GLU A 237 13.05 -17.26 2.61
CA GLU A 237 12.56 -16.35 3.64
C GLU A 237 11.24 -16.89 4.16
N SER A 238 11.14 -17.12 5.48
CA SER A 238 9.85 -17.40 6.12
C SER A 238 8.92 -16.21 5.90
N VAL A 239 7.80 -16.42 5.24
CA VAL A 239 6.74 -15.40 5.19
C VAL A 239 5.88 -15.59 6.44
N PRO A 240 5.80 -14.58 7.33
CA PRO A 240 4.90 -14.62 8.47
C PRO A 240 3.45 -14.86 8.02
N THR A 241 2.69 -15.67 8.74
CA THR A 241 1.29 -15.96 8.39
C THR A 241 0.38 -14.82 8.88
N PRO A 242 -0.38 -14.17 7.99
CA PRO A 242 -1.36 -13.15 8.37
C PRO A 242 -2.45 -13.68 9.30
N SER A 243 -2.95 -12.83 10.17
CA SER A 243 -3.95 -13.12 11.20
C SER A 243 -5.17 -12.20 11.12
N GLY A 244 -5.49 -11.70 9.93
CA GLY A 244 -6.63 -10.82 9.68
C GLY A 244 -6.27 -9.35 9.51
N GLN A 245 -5.01 -9.06 9.18
CA GLN A 245 -4.56 -7.72 8.81
C GLN A 245 -5.39 -7.14 7.66
N LYS A 246 -5.41 -5.81 7.58
CA LYS A 246 -6.30 -5.05 6.69
C LYS A 246 -5.52 -4.06 5.84
N LEU A 247 -6.13 -3.65 4.73
CA LEU A 247 -5.59 -2.63 3.83
C LEU A 247 -6.57 -1.45 3.75
N HIS A 248 -6.05 -0.27 4.08
CA HIS A 248 -6.73 1.01 3.90
C HIS A 248 -6.07 1.82 2.77
N LEU A 249 -6.82 2.70 2.11
CA LEU A 249 -6.31 3.56 1.05
C LEU A 249 -6.68 5.01 1.30
N TYR A 250 -5.76 5.93 1.06
CA TYR A 250 -6.08 7.34 0.90
C TYR A 250 -6.42 7.65 -0.55
N TRP A 251 -7.43 8.49 -0.70
CA TRP A 251 -7.99 8.92 -1.97
C TRP A 251 -8.03 10.45 -2.04
N GLU A 252 -7.03 11.02 -2.70
CA GLU A 252 -6.90 12.46 -2.98
C GLU A 252 -8.01 12.91 -3.93
N SER A 253 -9.08 13.51 -3.39
CA SER A 253 -10.30 13.80 -4.15
C SER A 253 -10.06 14.73 -5.35
N TRP A 254 -9.01 15.54 -5.32
CA TRP A 254 -8.65 16.48 -6.38
C TRP A 254 -7.99 15.83 -7.60
N MET A 255 -7.55 14.57 -7.46
CA MET A 255 -6.88 13.80 -8.52
C MET A 255 -7.82 12.85 -9.28
N ASP A 256 -9.01 12.53 -8.76
CA ASP A 256 -9.96 11.65 -9.45
C ASP A 256 -10.76 12.40 -10.52
N VAL A 257 -10.09 12.70 -11.63
CA VAL A 257 -10.66 13.45 -12.74
C VAL A 257 -10.89 12.50 -13.93
N PRO A 258 -12.13 12.10 -14.21
CA PRO A 258 -12.45 11.27 -15.36
C PRO A 258 -12.18 12.05 -16.67
N PRO A 259 -11.78 11.36 -17.77
CA PRO A 259 -11.40 12.00 -19.03
C PRO A 259 -12.61 12.45 -19.89
N VAL A 260 -13.77 12.71 -19.27
CA VAL A 260 -15.03 13.06 -19.94
C VAL A 260 -15.67 14.32 -19.31
N PRO A 261 -16.33 15.18 -20.11
CA PRO A 261 -16.89 16.44 -19.63
C PRO A 261 -18.14 16.29 -18.74
N TYR A 262 -18.88 15.19 -18.89
CA TYR A 262 -20.07 14.87 -18.09
C TYR A 262 -19.92 13.45 -17.52
N PRO A 263 -19.13 13.29 -16.44
CA PRO A 263 -18.85 11.96 -15.93
C PRO A 263 -20.06 11.34 -15.25
N LEU A 264 -20.21 10.05 -15.45
CA LEU A 264 -21.07 9.17 -14.70
C LEU A 264 -20.30 8.60 -13.50
N PRO A 265 -21.00 8.08 -12.47
CA PRO A 265 -20.35 7.42 -11.33
C PRO A 265 -19.28 6.38 -11.68
N ASP A 266 -19.50 5.60 -12.76
CA ASP A 266 -18.58 4.55 -13.18
C ASP A 266 -17.33 5.07 -13.91
N ASP A 267 -17.31 6.35 -14.32
CA ASP A 267 -16.15 6.95 -14.98
C ASP A 267 -15.03 7.26 -13.97
N PHE A 268 -15.37 7.38 -12.69
CA PHE A 268 -14.43 7.64 -11.60
C PHE A 268 -13.70 6.38 -11.17
N ARG A 269 -12.40 6.51 -10.88
CA ARG A 269 -11.59 5.38 -10.41
C ARG A 269 -11.97 4.99 -8.98
N LEU A 270 -12.50 5.94 -8.20
CA LEU A 270 -13.02 5.72 -6.86
C LEU A 270 -14.07 4.59 -6.84
N SER A 271 -14.94 4.52 -7.85
CA SER A 271 -15.97 3.47 -7.95
C SER A 271 -15.43 2.07 -8.25
N ARG A 272 -14.12 1.93 -8.49
CA ARG A 272 -13.44 0.71 -8.95
C ARG A 272 -12.37 0.23 -7.98
N ILE A 273 -12.38 0.74 -6.75
CA ILE A 273 -11.50 0.24 -5.68
C ILE A 273 -11.81 -1.26 -5.46
N PRO A 274 -10.81 -2.14 -5.29
CA PRO A 274 -11.01 -3.58 -5.13
C PRO A 274 -11.69 -3.96 -3.82
N ALA A 275 -12.37 -5.11 -3.82
CA ALA A 275 -13.10 -5.63 -2.67
C ALA A 275 -12.21 -5.98 -1.46
N TYR A 276 -10.91 -6.22 -1.67
CA TYR A 276 -9.96 -6.49 -0.59
C TYR A 276 -9.58 -5.25 0.23
N VAL A 277 -9.91 -4.05 -0.25
CA VAL A 277 -9.70 -2.81 0.49
C VAL A 277 -10.84 -2.68 1.49
N GLU A 278 -10.49 -2.66 2.79
CA GLU A 278 -11.48 -2.53 3.85
C GLU A 278 -11.97 -1.09 4.00
N GLN A 279 -11.05 -0.13 3.88
CA GLN A 279 -11.33 1.28 4.11
C GLN A 279 -10.72 2.19 3.04
N VAL A 280 -11.45 3.24 2.68
CA VAL A 280 -10.99 4.33 1.80
C VAL A 280 -11.20 5.65 2.50
N VAL A 281 -10.16 6.47 2.58
CA VAL A 281 -10.16 7.79 3.20
C VAL A 281 -10.22 8.84 2.10
N LEU A 282 -11.32 9.60 2.05
CA LEU A 282 -11.48 10.73 1.12
C LEU A 282 -10.70 11.92 1.67
N SER A 283 -9.68 12.34 0.93
CA SER A 283 -8.75 13.39 1.32
C SER A 283 -9.01 14.67 0.52
N PHE A 284 -9.19 15.84 1.13
CA PHE A 284 -9.41 16.10 2.56
C PHE A 284 -10.55 17.09 2.76
N GLY A 285 -11.34 16.92 3.81
CA GLY A 285 -12.20 17.96 4.37
C GLY A 285 -11.43 18.89 5.33
N VAL A 286 -12.08 19.98 5.76
CA VAL A 286 -11.56 20.95 6.73
C VAL A 286 -12.30 20.86 8.07
N PRO A 287 -11.70 21.37 9.17
CA PRO A 287 -12.33 21.31 10.49
C PRO A 287 -13.58 22.19 10.62
N LEU A 288 -13.67 23.25 9.81
CA LEU A 288 -14.75 24.25 9.85
C LEU A 288 -15.87 23.91 8.86
N CYS A 289 -16.40 22.69 8.97
CA CYS A 289 -17.49 22.21 8.14
C CYS A 289 -18.74 23.10 8.29
N THR A 290 -19.35 23.47 7.16
CA THR A 290 -20.62 24.22 7.07
C THR A 290 -21.70 23.57 6.17
N TYR A 291 -21.43 22.38 5.62
CA TYR A 291 -22.35 21.53 4.86
C TYR A 291 -23.76 21.40 5.45
N GLN A 292 -24.76 21.60 4.60
CA GLN A 292 -26.20 21.53 4.89
C GLN A 292 -26.93 20.49 4.03
N GLY A 293 -26.30 19.92 3.00
CA GLY A 293 -26.87 18.83 2.21
C GLY A 293 -26.34 18.71 0.78
N LEU A 294 -26.88 17.76 0.01
CA LEU A 294 -26.40 17.39 -1.34
C LEU A 294 -26.51 18.51 -2.41
N GLY A 295 -27.17 19.63 -2.09
CA GLY A 295 -27.19 20.83 -2.92
C GLY A 295 -25.95 21.72 -2.78
N ASP A 296 -25.12 21.47 -1.76
CA ASP A 296 -24.00 22.34 -1.43
C ASP A 296 -22.79 22.13 -2.34
N ASP A 297 -21.97 23.18 -2.41
CA ASP A 297 -20.61 23.09 -2.90
C ASP A 297 -19.71 22.48 -1.81
N ILE A 298 -19.47 21.18 -1.91
CA ILE A 298 -18.68 20.43 -0.91
C ILE A 298 -17.21 20.86 -0.86
N LYS A 299 -16.66 21.49 -1.92
CA LYS A 299 -15.31 22.05 -1.87
C LYS A 299 -15.22 23.17 -0.84
N HIS A 300 -16.24 24.02 -0.77
CA HIS A 300 -16.24 25.15 0.17
C HIS A 300 -16.89 24.82 1.52
N THR A 301 -17.88 23.94 1.53
CA THR A 301 -18.66 23.64 2.76
C THR A 301 -18.07 22.50 3.58
N VAL A 302 -17.41 21.52 2.94
CA VAL A 302 -16.73 20.40 3.61
C VAL A 302 -15.22 20.57 3.54
N GLY A 303 -14.69 21.30 2.55
CA GLY A 303 -13.26 21.41 2.26
C GLY A 303 -12.76 20.36 1.25
N LEU A 304 -13.59 19.36 0.94
CA LEU A 304 -13.23 18.28 0.05
C LEU A 304 -13.07 18.80 -1.38
N ASN A 305 -11.82 18.86 -1.87
CA ASN A 305 -11.48 19.39 -3.20
C ASN A 305 -11.92 18.45 -4.35
N TRP A 306 -13.18 18.09 -4.35
CA TRP A 306 -13.89 17.34 -5.36
C TRP A 306 -14.46 18.33 -6.39
N ARG A 307 -14.26 18.05 -7.67
CA ARG A 307 -14.55 19.03 -8.75
C ARG A 307 -16.00 19.04 -9.23
N TYR A 308 -16.83 18.13 -8.72
CA TYR A 308 -18.19 17.92 -9.22
C TYR A 308 -19.23 18.10 -8.09
N SER A 309 -20.51 17.91 -8.40
CA SER A 309 -21.56 18.06 -7.40
C SER A 309 -21.46 17.03 -6.27
N ALA A 310 -21.99 17.39 -5.10
CA ALA A 310 -22.13 16.49 -3.97
C ALA A 310 -22.95 15.24 -4.33
N GLN A 311 -24.03 15.42 -5.12
CA GLN A 311 -24.81 14.30 -5.63
C GLN A 311 -23.99 13.32 -6.48
N LEU A 312 -23.12 13.81 -7.37
CA LEU A 312 -22.30 12.92 -8.18
C LEU A 312 -21.26 12.17 -7.35
N LEU A 313 -20.69 12.82 -6.31
CA LEU A 313 -19.84 12.12 -5.35
C LEU A 313 -20.64 11.00 -4.67
N LYS A 314 -21.82 11.31 -4.13
CA LYS A 314 -22.70 10.33 -3.49
C LYS A 314 -22.97 9.13 -4.40
N ASP A 315 -23.38 9.37 -5.64
CA ASP A 315 -23.69 8.31 -6.60
C ASP A 315 -22.45 7.43 -6.89
N THR A 316 -21.26 8.04 -6.92
CA THR A 316 -19.97 7.33 -7.07
C THR A 316 -19.67 6.44 -5.87
N LEU A 317 -19.89 6.95 -4.66
CA LEU A 317 -19.72 6.19 -3.41
C LEU A 317 -20.77 5.07 -3.27
N ASP A 318 -22.01 5.30 -3.70
CA ASP A 318 -23.07 4.30 -3.74
C ASP A 318 -22.70 3.16 -4.73
N LEU A 319 -22.17 3.49 -5.91
CA LEU A 319 -21.66 2.51 -6.86
C LEU A 319 -20.49 1.70 -6.27
N LEU A 320 -19.54 2.35 -5.61
CA LEU A 320 -18.44 1.68 -4.91
C LEU A 320 -18.96 0.66 -3.88
N ARG A 321 -19.90 1.07 -3.02
CA ARG A 321 -20.51 0.18 -2.03
C ARG A 321 -21.31 -0.95 -2.66
N SER A 322 -21.97 -0.72 -3.80
CA SER A 322 -22.69 -1.78 -4.50
C SER A 322 -21.76 -2.89 -5.01
N ARG A 323 -20.52 -2.54 -5.37
CA ARG A 323 -19.46 -3.46 -5.79
C ARG A 323 -18.76 -4.11 -4.60
N ASN A 324 -18.59 -3.34 -3.53
CA ASN A 324 -17.90 -3.76 -2.30
C ASN A 324 -18.78 -3.50 -1.06
N PRO A 325 -19.76 -4.36 -0.74
CA PRO A 325 -20.71 -4.08 0.35
C PRO A 325 -20.09 -3.92 1.74
N GLY A 326 -18.86 -4.42 1.94
CA GLY A 326 -18.12 -4.31 3.20
C GLY A 326 -17.26 -3.05 3.36
N ILE A 327 -17.05 -2.27 2.29
CA ILE A 327 -16.10 -1.17 2.30
C ILE A 327 -16.55 -0.03 3.23
N LYS A 328 -15.60 0.52 3.99
CA LYS A 328 -15.78 1.69 4.84
C LYS A 328 -15.21 2.90 4.11
N ILE A 329 -16.05 3.89 3.88
CA ILE A 329 -15.62 5.17 3.28
C ILE A 329 -15.48 6.14 4.45
N MET A 330 -14.36 6.84 4.55
CA MET A 330 -14.05 7.77 5.64
C MET A 330 -13.79 9.15 5.06
N LEU A 331 -14.01 10.20 5.84
CA LEU A 331 -13.57 11.56 5.51
C LEU A 331 -12.29 11.88 6.27
N GLY A 332 -11.17 12.08 5.57
CA GLY A 332 -9.96 12.64 6.17
C GLY A 332 -10.17 14.13 6.42
N ILE A 333 -9.99 14.60 7.64
CA ILE A 333 -10.08 16.02 8.00
C ILE A 333 -8.69 16.55 8.31
N ASN A 334 -8.19 17.48 7.50
CA ASN A 334 -6.89 18.10 7.68
C ASN A 334 -7.09 19.57 8.06
N GLN A 335 -6.27 20.06 8.98
CA GLN A 335 -6.27 21.47 9.43
C GLN A 335 -5.90 22.49 8.33
N THR A 336 -5.23 22.05 7.26
CA THR A 336 -4.81 22.92 6.16
C THR A 336 -6.05 23.40 5.45
N THR A 337 -6.23 24.72 5.41
CA THR A 337 -7.20 25.28 4.48
C THR A 337 -6.82 24.85 3.08
N PRO A 338 -7.77 24.42 2.22
CA PRO A 338 -7.50 24.13 0.82
C PRO A 338 -6.61 25.23 0.29
N ASP A 339 -5.50 24.84 -0.36
CA ASP A 339 -4.42 25.70 -0.85
C ASP A 339 -4.81 27.18 -0.84
N ALA A 340 -4.06 28.02 -0.12
CA ALA A 340 -4.33 29.46 -0.03
C ALA A 340 -4.43 30.17 -1.40
N ASN A 341 -4.07 29.48 -2.49
CA ASN A 341 -4.18 29.90 -3.88
C ASN A 341 -5.48 29.45 -4.59
N ASP A 342 -6.22 28.48 -4.06
CA ASP A 342 -7.30 27.75 -4.73
C ASP A 342 -8.67 27.85 -4.03
N ILE A 343 -8.70 28.48 -2.85
CA ILE A 343 -9.88 29.21 -2.38
C ILE A 343 -9.74 30.62 -2.95
N PRO A 344 -10.61 31.07 -3.86
CA PRO A 344 -10.72 32.49 -4.19
C PRO A 344 -11.07 33.25 -2.90
N ALA A 345 -10.05 33.71 -2.20
CA ALA A 345 -10.11 34.73 -1.19
C ALA A 345 -11.16 34.52 -0.05
N LEU A 346 -11.05 33.44 0.73
CA LEU A 346 -11.43 33.55 2.16
C LEU A 346 -10.44 34.47 2.95
N SER A 347 -9.34 34.86 2.30
CA SER A 347 -8.46 35.96 2.69
C SER A 347 -8.94 37.34 2.24
N ALA A 348 -9.96 37.45 1.36
CA ALA A 348 -10.62 38.73 1.14
C ALA A 348 -11.56 38.95 2.30
N TRP A 349 -11.15 39.86 3.20
CA TRP A 349 -12.06 40.45 4.15
C TRP A 349 -13.32 40.92 3.39
N ALA A 350 -14.47 40.32 3.70
CA ALA A 350 -15.76 40.78 3.23
C ALA A 350 -15.90 42.23 3.69
N SER A 351 -15.90 43.15 2.72
CA SER A 351 -16.02 44.59 2.98
C SER A 351 -17.47 44.99 2.77
N PHE A 352 -18.09 45.56 3.78
CA PHE A 352 -19.48 46.00 3.76
C PHE A 352 -19.64 47.24 4.63
N THR A 353 -20.83 47.82 4.66
CA THR A 353 -21.20 48.83 5.65
C THR A 353 -22.29 48.30 6.57
N GLY A 354 -22.33 48.78 7.80
CA GLY A 354 -23.43 48.51 8.73
C GLY A 354 -23.68 49.68 9.68
N ALA A 355 -24.87 49.72 10.27
CA ALA A 355 -25.24 50.65 11.33
C ALA A 355 -24.83 50.05 12.69
N VAL A 356 -24.11 50.82 13.49
CA VAL A 356 -23.67 50.44 14.85
C VAL A 356 -24.30 51.39 15.86
N THR A 357 -24.70 50.88 17.03
CA THR A 357 -25.28 51.69 18.11
C THR A 357 -24.45 51.52 19.38
N LEU A 358 -24.10 52.62 20.04
CA LEU A 358 -23.33 52.61 21.29
C LEU A 358 -23.97 51.64 22.31
N GLY A 359 -23.17 50.68 22.79
CA GLY A 359 -23.60 49.68 23.77
C GLY A 359 -24.42 48.52 23.18
N SER A 360 -24.69 48.50 21.87
CA SER A 360 -25.32 47.37 21.18
C SER A 360 -24.28 46.40 20.64
N ALA A 361 -24.53 45.10 20.79
CA ALA A 361 -23.78 44.04 20.12
C ALA A 361 -24.34 43.70 18.74
N VAL A 362 -25.36 44.42 18.26
CA VAL A 362 -25.96 44.17 16.94
C VAL A 362 -25.49 45.25 15.97
N VAL A 363 -24.94 44.81 14.84
CA VAL A 363 -24.78 45.64 13.63
C VAL A 363 -26.01 45.44 12.78
N GLU A 364 -26.72 46.51 12.45
CA GLU A 364 -27.93 46.45 11.61
C GLU A 364 -27.62 46.96 10.19
N ASN A 365 -28.54 46.76 9.25
CA ASN A 365 -28.46 47.31 7.89
C ASN A 365 -27.15 46.96 7.18
N VAL A 366 -26.68 45.72 7.31
CA VAL A 366 -25.46 45.26 6.65
C VAL A 366 -25.67 45.25 5.14
N SER A 367 -24.83 45.99 4.42
CA SER A 367 -25.01 46.23 2.98
C SER A 367 -24.78 45.01 2.10
N SER A 368 -24.07 43.99 2.61
CA SER A 368 -23.82 42.72 1.94
C SER A 368 -23.50 41.64 2.97
N MET A 369 -24.25 40.55 2.95
CA MET A 369 -23.99 39.35 3.75
C MET A 369 -23.14 38.32 3.00
N THR A 370 -22.78 38.60 1.73
CA THR A 370 -21.92 37.74 0.92
C THR A 370 -20.57 37.54 1.61
N ASN A 371 -20.20 36.28 1.83
CA ASN A 371 -18.97 35.86 2.53
C ASN A 371 -18.87 36.32 4.00
N VAL A 372 -20.01 36.61 4.65
CA VAL A 372 -20.07 36.89 6.08
C VAL A 372 -20.71 35.70 6.79
N PHE A 373 -20.03 35.13 7.78
CA PHE A 373 -20.52 34.00 8.58
C PHE A 373 -20.13 34.13 10.05
N ALA A 374 -20.86 33.43 10.93
CA ALA A 374 -20.51 33.34 12.34
C ALA A 374 -19.11 32.73 12.51
N GLY A 375 -18.36 33.25 13.49
CA GLY A 375 -16.96 32.89 13.75
C GLY A 375 -15.94 33.83 13.10
N LEU A 376 -16.32 34.62 12.09
CA LEU A 376 -15.42 35.61 11.50
C LEU A 376 -15.02 36.68 12.51
N ALA A 377 -13.76 37.10 12.47
CA ALA A 377 -13.38 38.35 13.11
C ALA A 377 -13.96 39.51 12.30
N ILE A 378 -14.41 40.54 12.99
CA ILE A 378 -14.93 41.75 12.37
C ILE A 378 -14.17 42.96 12.90
N THR A 379 -13.81 43.86 12.00
CA THR A 379 -13.10 45.10 12.31
C THR A 379 -13.78 46.27 11.60
N GLY A 380 -13.56 47.47 12.13
CA GLY A 380 -14.07 48.71 11.55
C GLY A 380 -14.32 49.76 12.63
N PRO A 381 -14.68 51.00 12.24
CA PRO A 381 -14.95 52.06 13.20
C PRO A 381 -15.98 51.62 14.24
N HIS A 382 -15.64 51.86 15.51
CA HIS A 382 -16.47 51.60 16.69
C HIS A 382 -16.68 50.12 17.04
N ILE A 383 -16.04 49.19 16.32
CA ILE A 383 -15.98 47.79 16.69
C ILE A 383 -14.73 47.57 17.57
N PRO A 384 -14.85 47.06 18.81
CA PRO A 384 -13.68 46.73 19.64
C PRO A 384 -12.73 45.75 18.96
N ASP A 385 -11.44 45.85 19.26
CA ASP A 385 -10.44 44.89 18.78
C ASP A 385 -10.75 43.47 19.29
N GLY A 386 -10.53 42.47 18.43
CA GLY A 386 -10.81 41.06 18.74
C GLY A 386 -12.31 40.70 18.72
N THR A 387 -13.18 41.57 18.22
CA THR A 387 -14.61 41.26 18.06
C THR A 387 -14.83 40.22 16.96
N THR A 388 -15.77 39.30 17.20
CA THR A 388 -16.18 38.24 16.28
C THR A 388 -17.68 38.26 16.05
N ILE A 389 -18.12 37.73 14.91
CA ILE A 389 -19.53 37.55 14.57
C ILE A 389 -20.04 36.29 15.25
N LEU A 390 -21.05 36.42 16.11
CA LEU A 390 -21.70 35.31 16.81
C LEU A 390 -22.85 34.71 16.01
N ALA A 391 -23.61 35.53 15.30
CA ALA A 391 -24.77 35.09 14.51
C ALA A 391 -25.08 36.08 13.38
N LEU A 392 -25.68 35.55 12.31
CA LEU A 392 -26.32 36.32 11.24
C LEU A 392 -27.82 36.37 11.53
N ASP A 393 -28.46 37.50 11.29
CA ASP A 393 -29.91 37.73 11.49
C ASP A 393 -30.42 37.21 12.85
N PRO A 394 -29.84 37.67 13.98
CA PRO A 394 -30.24 37.20 15.30
C PRO A 394 -31.73 37.48 15.56
N PRO A 395 -32.44 36.58 16.27
CA PRO A 395 -33.87 36.74 16.55
C PRO A 395 -34.18 38.09 17.21
N GLY A 396 -35.14 38.82 16.63
CA GLY A 396 -35.57 40.13 17.14
C GLY A 396 -34.82 41.32 16.54
N SER A 397 -33.84 41.10 15.66
CA SER A 397 -33.19 42.16 14.88
C SER A 397 -33.78 42.28 13.46
N PRO A 398 -33.61 43.43 12.79
CA PRO A 398 -33.95 43.57 11.37
C PRO A 398 -33.13 42.59 10.48
N PRO A 399 -33.62 42.21 9.29
CA PRO A 399 -32.84 41.44 8.33
C PRO A 399 -31.52 42.14 7.94
N ASN A 400 -30.51 41.34 7.59
CA ASN A 400 -29.13 41.76 7.39
C ASN A 400 -28.51 42.38 8.65
N SER A 401 -28.62 41.67 9.76
CA SER A 401 -27.98 42.06 11.02
C SER A 401 -26.91 41.06 11.46
N LEU A 402 -25.90 41.53 12.19
CA LEU A 402 -24.84 40.70 12.78
C LEU A 402 -24.87 40.85 14.28
N LEU A 403 -24.92 39.73 15.00
CA LEU A 403 -24.62 39.71 16.44
C LEU A 403 -23.11 39.61 16.65
N LEU A 404 -22.55 40.46 17.49
CA LEU A 404 -21.13 40.54 17.79
C LEU A 404 -20.80 40.03 19.18
N SER A 405 -19.57 39.58 19.40
CA SER A 405 -19.08 39.15 20.72
C SER A 405 -18.77 40.32 21.68
N GLN A 406 -18.66 41.54 21.16
CA GLN A 406 -18.49 42.76 21.94
C GLN A 406 -19.39 43.87 21.39
N ALA A 407 -19.88 44.73 22.29
CA ALA A 407 -20.75 45.84 21.91
C ALA A 407 -19.96 46.99 21.26
N ALA A 408 -20.60 47.70 20.33
CA ALA A 408 -20.01 48.86 19.66
C ALA A 408 -19.77 50.02 20.64
N THR A 409 -18.68 50.76 20.40
CA THR A 409 -18.20 51.85 21.28
C THR A 409 -18.71 53.24 20.91
N ALA A 410 -19.48 53.36 19.83
CA ALA A 410 -20.20 54.57 19.45
C ALA A 410 -21.39 54.25 18.54
N THR A 411 -22.23 55.25 18.29
CA THR A 411 -23.35 55.16 17.35
C THR A 411 -22.97 55.78 16.01
N SER A 412 -23.21 55.05 14.91
CA SER A 412 -23.11 55.55 13.55
C SER A 412 -24.09 54.81 12.64
N ALA A 413 -24.79 55.54 11.77
CA ALA A 413 -25.78 54.98 10.86
C ALA A 413 -25.16 54.17 9.72
N SER A 414 -23.87 54.34 9.43
CA SER A 414 -23.13 53.58 8.44
C SER A 414 -21.63 53.67 8.72
N VAL A 415 -21.00 52.54 8.98
CA VAL A 415 -19.54 52.40 9.11
C VAL A 415 -19.04 51.35 8.16
N ALA A 416 -17.86 51.58 7.57
CA ALA A 416 -17.17 50.57 6.78
C ALA A 416 -16.65 49.47 7.72
N LEU A 417 -17.09 48.25 7.48
CA LEU A 417 -16.76 47.07 8.25
C LEU A 417 -16.08 46.06 7.33
N SER A 418 -15.16 45.31 7.92
CA SER A 418 -14.46 44.23 7.26
C SER A 418 -14.59 43.00 8.14
N ALA A 419 -15.09 41.89 7.60
CA ALA A 419 -15.10 40.59 8.28
C ALA A 419 -14.21 39.59 7.53
N GLY A 420 -13.38 38.86 8.24
CA GLY A 420 -12.44 37.93 7.60
C GLY A 420 -11.81 36.97 8.60
N VAL A 421 -11.20 35.92 8.06
CA VAL A 421 -10.34 35.04 8.86
C VAL A 421 -9.07 35.84 9.16
N ILE A 422 -8.77 36.08 10.43
CA ILE A 422 -7.49 36.68 10.81
C ILE A 422 -6.39 35.64 10.54
N TYR A 423 -5.84 35.65 9.34
CA TYR A 423 -4.48 35.19 9.12
C TYR A 423 -3.57 36.32 9.57
N SER A 424 -3.08 36.27 10.81
CA SER A 424 -2.12 37.26 11.30
C SER A 424 -0.78 37.09 10.58
N ALA A 425 -0.64 37.64 9.37
CA ALA A 425 0.58 37.59 8.56
C ALA A 425 1.73 38.48 9.10
N GLY A 426 1.80 38.77 10.40
CA GLY A 426 2.69 39.80 10.94
C GLY A 426 3.24 39.64 12.35
N TYR A 427 3.00 38.54 13.07
CA TYR A 427 3.43 38.40 14.47
C TYR A 427 4.74 37.61 14.63
N ARG A 428 5.87 38.16 14.15
CA ARG A 428 7.23 37.55 14.25
C ARG A 428 7.89 37.63 15.65
N GLY A 429 7.14 37.68 16.74
CA GLY A 429 7.75 38.02 18.04
C GLY A 429 7.05 37.55 19.32
N TYR A 430 6.10 36.62 19.26
CA TYR A 430 5.38 36.19 20.46
C TYR A 430 5.56 34.68 20.70
N ARG A 431 6.07 34.33 21.89
CA ARG A 431 6.00 32.97 22.46
C ARG A 431 4.52 32.63 22.73
N PRO A 432 4.09 31.36 22.65
CA PRO A 432 2.68 31.02 22.52
C PRO A 432 1.88 31.43 23.77
N GLN A 433 1.08 32.48 23.65
CA GLN A 433 -0.29 32.38 24.17
C GLN A 433 -0.96 31.26 23.39
N ALA A 434 -1.71 30.40 24.09
CA ALA A 434 -2.44 29.28 23.52
C ALA A 434 -3.06 29.68 22.18
N TYR A 435 -2.50 29.12 21.10
CA TYR A 435 -2.94 29.38 19.74
C TYR A 435 -4.41 28.95 19.64
N PHE A 436 -5.29 29.90 19.30
CA PHE A 436 -6.75 29.86 19.35
C PHE A 436 -7.36 29.09 20.55
N PRO A 437 -8.12 29.74 21.45
CA PRO A 437 -8.82 29.03 22.54
C PRO A 437 -9.83 27.96 22.07
N LEU A 438 -10.00 27.77 20.76
CA LEU A 438 -10.91 26.82 20.14
C LEU A 438 -10.25 25.62 19.43
N GLY A 439 -8.92 25.59 19.17
CA GLY A 439 -8.19 24.41 18.62
C GLY A 439 -8.61 23.86 17.24
N PHE A 440 -7.70 23.28 16.46
CA PHE A 440 -7.91 22.68 15.13
C PHE A 440 -8.74 23.57 14.18
N GLY A 441 -8.24 24.79 13.95
CA GLY A 441 -8.95 25.81 13.17
C GLY A 441 -10.12 26.48 13.90
N GLY A 442 -10.38 26.13 15.16
CA GLY A 442 -11.55 26.58 15.92
C GLY A 442 -12.76 25.66 15.77
N MET A 443 -12.51 24.35 15.65
CA MET A 443 -13.55 23.35 15.50
C MET A 443 -14.50 23.36 16.71
N THR A 444 -15.80 23.30 16.45
CA THR A 444 -16.84 23.31 17.49
C THR A 444 -17.75 22.09 17.34
N ALA A 445 -18.61 21.85 18.34
CA ALA A 445 -19.63 20.81 18.23
C ALA A 445 -20.56 21.01 17.01
N ALA A 446 -20.81 22.25 16.59
CA ALA A 446 -21.60 22.52 15.38
C ALA A 446 -20.87 22.07 14.10
N HIS A 447 -19.54 22.26 14.03
CA HIS A 447 -18.75 21.78 12.90
C HIS A 447 -18.69 20.25 12.87
N VAL A 448 -18.57 19.57 14.02
CA VAL A 448 -18.64 18.09 14.05
C VAL A 448 -20.04 17.59 13.69
N ALA A 449 -21.10 18.29 14.11
CA ALA A 449 -22.47 17.98 13.70
C ALA A 449 -22.65 18.14 12.17
N CYS A 450 -22.01 19.13 11.57
CA CYS A 450 -21.93 19.27 10.12
C CYS A 450 -21.21 18.10 9.45
N MET A 451 -20.05 17.68 9.97
CA MET A 451 -19.34 16.50 9.45
C MET A 451 -20.19 15.24 9.55
N ARG A 452 -20.96 15.10 10.63
CA ARG A 452 -21.93 14.01 10.80
C ARG A 452 -23.02 14.07 9.75
N GLN A 453 -23.60 15.24 9.47
CA GLN A 453 -24.60 15.41 8.41
C GLN A 453 -24.03 14.97 7.05
N PHE A 454 -22.80 15.39 6.73
CA PHE A 454 -22.11 14.91 5.53
C PHE A 454 -21.94 13.39 5.54
N CYS A 455 -21.58 12.80 6.69
CA CYS A 455 -21.44 11.35 6.80
C CYS A 455 -22.76 10.62 6.53
N ASP A 456 -23.85 11.12 7.09
CA ASP A 456 -25.19 10.54 6.92
C ASP A 456 -25.66 10.62 5.46
N ASP A 457 -25.50 11.78 4.81
CA ASP A 457 -25.96 11.97 3.43
C ASP A 457 -25.14 11.16 2.43
N MET A 458 -23.81 11.09 2.63
CA MET A 458 -22.89 10.39 1.73
C MET A 458 -22.79 8.88 2.02
N GLY A 459 -23.22 8.43 3.20
CA GLY A 459 -22.96 7.08 3.69
C GLY A 459 -21.47 6.85 4.00
N VAL A 460 -20.79 7.88 4.51
CA VAL A 460 -19.43 7.80 5.03
C VAL A 460 -19.49 7.25 6.46
N ALA A 461 -18.63 6.29 6.76
CA ALA A 461 -18.61 5.51 7.99
C ALA A 461 -17.97 6.25 9.18
N GLY A 462 -17.30 7.38 8.96
CA GLY A 462 -16.59 8.11 10.00
C GLY A 462 -15.53 9.07 9.47
N VAL A 463 -14.62 9.49 10.34
CA VAL A 463 -13.56 10.46 10.03
C VAL A 463 -12.18 9.96 10.39
N VAL A 464 -11.17 10.43 9.66
CA VAL A 464 -9.75 10.32 10.04
C VAL A 464 -9.24 11.72 10.35
N ILE A 465 -8.75 11.93 11.57
CA ILE A 465 -8.23 13.21 12.04
C ILE A 465 -6.77 13.32 11.58
N ASP A 466 -6.51 14.21 10.65
CA ASP A 466 -5.17 14.50 10.14
C ASP A 466 -4.63 15.77 10.80
N TYR A 467 -4.21 15.60 12.07
CA TYR A 467 -3.75 16.68 12.94
C TYR A 467 -2.23 16.81 12.85
N GLU A 468 -1.78 17.67 11.93
CA GLU A 468 -0.36 17.90 11.66
C GLU A 468 0.09 19.32 12.03
N ASN A 469 -0.42 19.97 13.09
CA ASN A 469 -0.23 21.43 13.26
C ASN A 469 1.24 21.90 13.25
N LEU A 470 1.68 22.42 12.10
CA LEU A 470 3.03 22.93 11.82
C LEU A 470 2.94 24.43 11.62
N PRO A 471 2.83 25.26 12.67
CA PRO A 471 3.12 26.67 12.48
C PRO A 471 4.58 26.76 11.98
N PRO A 472 4.80 27.23 10.74
CA PRO A 472 6.13 27.20 10.10
C PRO A 472 7.15 28.10 10.80
N ASP A 473 6.68 28.96 11.71
CA ASP A 473 7.45 29.95 12.44
C ASP A 473 7.70 29.58 13.91
N LEU A 474 7.15 28.46 14.41
CA LEU A 474 7.45 28.05 15.79
C LEU A 474 8.88 27.49 15.84
N ASP A 475 9.64 28.00 16.80
CA ASP A 475 10.96 27.48 17.13
C ASP A 475 10.82 25.98 17.51
N PRO A 476 11.48 25.06 16.77
CA PRO A 476 11.48 23.62 17.06
C PRO A 476 11.80 23.29 18.52
N ALA A 477 12.60 24.12 19.21
CA ALA A 477 12.95 23.95 20.62
C ALA A 477 11.76 24.13 21.58
N HIS A 478 10.64 24.69 21.11
CA HIS A 478 9.47 24.99 21.92
C HIS A 478 8.23 24.16 21.55
N HIS A 479 8.32 23.24 20.59
CA HIS A 479 7.19 22.35 20.25
C HIS A 479 6.95 21.30 21.33
N CYS A 480 7.95 20.48 21.59
CA CYS A 480 7.88 19.39 22.55
C CYS A 480 9.10 19.43 23.49
N TRP A 481 8.87 19.22 24.78
CA TRP A 481 9.90 19.27 25.82
C TRP A 481 9.81 18.05 26.74
N ASP A 482 10.95 17.72 27.34
CA ASP A 482 11.02 16.67 28.36
C ASP A 482 10.66 17.29 29.72
N ASN A 483 9.71 16.66 30.40
CA ASN A 483 9.36 16.99 31.78
C ASN A 483 10.38 16.38 32.75
N PRO A 484 10.50 16.91 33.99
CA PRO A 484 11.40 16.37 35.01
C PRO A 484 11.16 14.90 35.36
N ASP A 485 9.93 14.41 35.17
CA ASP A 485 9.54 13.01 35.39
C ASP A 485 9.92 12.08 34.21
N GLY A 486 10.52 12.64 33.16
CA GLY A 486 10.95 11.93 31.98
C GLY A 486 9.85 11.66 30.95
N THR A 487 8.63 12.15 31.18
CA THR A 487 7.59 12.21 30.16
C THR A 487 7.90 13.31 29.15
N ARG A 488 7.36 13.19 27.95
CA ARG A 488 7.46 14.23 26.92
C ARG A 488 6.11 14.90 26.71
N SER A 489 6.09 16.22 26.79
CA SER A 489 4.90 17.04 26.55
C SER A 489 5.11 17.91 25.33
N CYS A 490 4.04 18.11 24.57
CA CYS A 490 3.99 19.03 23.46
C CYS A 490 2.97 20.12 23.71
N TYR A 491 3.17 21.27 23.05
CA TYR A 491 2.24 22.40 23.17
C TYR A 491 0.82 22.06 22.68
N THR A 492 0.67 21.04 21.83
CA THR A 492 -0.60 20.55 21.28
C THR A 492 -1.27 19.46 22.11
N ASP A 493 -0.66 18.99 23.22
CA ASP A 493 -1.16 17.87 24.02
C ASP A 493 -2.64 18.04 24.40
N THR A 494 -2.99 19.18 25.00
CA THR A 494 -4.37 19.48 25.46
C THR A 494 -5.33 19.63 24.29
N GLU A 495 -4.86 20.25 23.21
CA GLU A 495 -5.67 20.51 22.02
C GLU A 495 -6.02 19.20 21.31
N MET A 496 -5.03 18.34 21.05
CA MET A 496 -5.27 17.07 20.36
C MET A 496 -6.19 16.14 21.17
N ILE A 497 -6.03 16.09 22.50
CA ILE A 497 -6.98 15.39 23.39
C ILE A 497 -8.39 15.96 23.22
N SER A 498 -8.53 17.29 23.22
CA SER A 498 -9.83 17.96 23.10
C SER A 498 -10.48 17.71 21.74
N VAL A 499 -9.69 17.74 20.66
CA VAL A 499 -10.13 17.47 19.28
C VAL A 499 -10.65 16.04 19.15
N VAL A 500 -9.88 15.05 19.60
CA VAL A 500 -10.29 13.63 19.54
C VAL A 500 -11.59 13.42 20.33
N ASN A 501 -11.68 13.96 21.53
CA ASN A 501 -12.88 13.86 22.37
C ASN A 501 -14.09 14.58 21.75
N LEU A 502 -13.90 15.77 21.17
CA LEU A 502 -14.94 16.53 20.51
C LEU A 502 -15.50 15.79 19.28
N VAL A 503 -14.60 15.26 18.45
CA VAL A 503 -14.97 14.47 17.26
C VAL A 503 -15.75 13.24 17.68
N ARG A 504 -15.25 12.47 18.66
CA ARG A 504 -15.97 11.29 19.16
C ARG A 504 -17.33 11.63 19.76
N ALA A 505 -17.45 12.75 20.49
CA ALA A 505 -18.73 13.16 21.07
C ALA A 505 -19.78 13.49 19.99
N GLY A 506 -19.38 14.11 18.88
CA GLY A 506 -20.27 14.39 17.76
C GLY A 506 -20.50 13.18 16.84
N LEU A 507 -19.56 12.24 16.79
CA LEU A 507 -19.59 10.99 16.01
C LEU A 507 -19.52 9.76 16.95
N PRO A 508 -20.58 9.50 17.75
CA PRO A 508 -20.61 8.31 18.60
C PRO A 508 -20.69 7.03 17.76
N SER A 509 -20.41 5.87 18.35
CA SER A 509 -20.63 4.58 17.68
C SER A 509 -22.02 4.52 17.03
N PRO A 510 -22.16 4.08 15.76
CA PRO A 510 -21.20 3.25 15.01
C PRO A 510 -20.19 4.01 14.13
N TYR A 511 -20.11 5.35 14.19
CA TYR A 511 -19.10 6.05 13.38
C TYR A 511 -17.69 5.71 13.83
N LEU A 512 -16.80 5.58 12.86
CA LEU A 512 -15.38 5.33 13.08
C LEU A 512 -14.64 6.66 13.29
N VAL A 513 -13.71 6.71 14.23
CA VAL A 513 -12.80 7.85 14.45
C VAL A 513 -11.38 7.35 14.48
N PHE A 514 -10.61 7.72 13.48
CA PHE A 514 -9.20 7.40 13.35
C PHE A 514 -8.35 8.66 13.51
N LEU A 515 -7.06 8.44 13.77
CA LEU A 515 -6.03 9.48 13.80
C LEU A 515 -4.94 9.14 12.79
N ASP A 516 -4.57 10.10 11.95
CA ASP A 516 -3.29 10.09 11.25
C ASP A 516 -2.23 10.63 12.21
N ALA A 517 -1.43 9.72 12.74
CA ALA A 517 -0.40 10.04 13.71
C ALA A 517 0.94 10.26 13.01
N LEU A 518 1.69 11.27 13.46
CA LEU A 518 2.97 11.64 12.85
C LEU A 518 3.99 10.51 13.00
N HIS A 519 4.85 10.32 11.99
CA HIS A 519 5.91 9.31 11.95
C HIS A 519 6.65 9.11 13.28
N VAL A 520 7.24 10.17 13.84
CA VAL A 520 7.99 10.12 15.12
C VAL A 520 7.14 10.54 16.33
N GLY A 521 5.82 10.63 16.17
CA GLY A 521 4.89 11.11 17.20
C GLY A 521 4.90 10.29 18.49
N ALA A 522 5.35 9.03 18.44
CA ALA A 522 5.53 8.14 19.59
C ALA A 522 6.99 8.10 20.13
N TYR A 523 7.91 8.91 19.62
CA TYR A 523 9.31 8.97 20.08
C TYR A 523 9.49 9.92 21.27
N GLY A 524 10.70 9.94 21.83
CA GLY A 524 11.12 10.92 22.83
C GLY A 524 10.71 10.61 24.26
N GLN A 525 10.08 9.46 24.50
CA GLN A 525 9.88 8.90 25.83
C GLN A 525 10.46 7.49 25.90
N VAL A 526 10.94 7.07 27.07
CA VAL A 526 11.49 5.71 27.29
C VAL A 526 10.44 4.65 26.92
N PRO A 527 10.81 3.59 26.18
CA PRO A 527 12.16 3.21 25.77
C PRO A 527 12.64 3.85 24.45
N TYR A 528 11.77 4.56 23.72
CA TYR A 528 12.06 5.19 22.42
C TYR A 528 12.57 6.63 22.52
N ARG A 529 13.21 6.99 23.63
CA ARG A 529 13.70 8.36 23.87
C ARG A 529 14.75 8.78 22.83
N THR A 530 15.62 7.86 22.46
CA THR A 530 16.74 8.09 21.54
C THR A 530 16.50 7.51 20.14
N ALA A 531 15.26 7.16 19.81
CA ALA A 531 14.92 6.67 18.47
C ALA A 531 15.15 7.77 17.44
N ALA A 532 15.71 7.40 16.29
CA ALA A 532 16.02 8.32 15.20
C ALA A 532 14.94 8.26 14.10
N PRO A 533 14.66 9.40 13.43
CA PRO A 533 15.16 10.73 13.70
C PRO A 533 14.45 11.29 14.94
N PHE A 534 15.15 12.18 15.64
CA PHE A 534 14.55 12.95 16.71
C PHE A 534 14.29 14.37 16.20
N GLY A 535 13.06 14.85 16.35
CA GLY A 535 12.59 16.08 15.72
C GLY A 535 11.58 16.84 16.56
N TRP A 536 11.08 17.92 15.98
CA TRP A 536 10.10 18.81 16.61
C TRP A 536 8.76 18.12 16.89
N ASN A 537 8.42 17.06 16.13
CA ASN A 537 7.26 16.18 16.32
C ASN A 537 7.57 14.92 17.14
N SER A 538 8.78 14.75 17.66
CA SER A 538 9.03 13.63 18.56
C SER A 538 8.15 13.79 19.80
N GLY A 539 7.29 12.81 20.08
CA GLY A 539 6.37 12.81 21.22
C GLY A 539 5.01 13.46 20.96
N TYR A 540 4.77 13.95 19.74
CA TYR A 540 3.55 14.69 19.39
C TYR A 540 2.27 13.96 19.76
N ASN A 541 2.22 12.64 19.59
CA ASN A 541 1.04 11.83 19.85
C ASN A 541 1.02 11.20 21.25
N LEU A 542 2.08 11.32 22.05
CA LEU A 542 2.19 10.64 23.36
C LEU A 542 1.14 11.10 24.37
N ALA A 543 0.65 12.35 24.28
CA ALA A 543 -0.40 12.84 25.16
C ALA A 543 -1.66 11.98 25.11
N LEU A 544 -2.04 11.52 23.91
CA LEU A 544 -3.21 10.67 23.72
C LEU A 544 -3.05 9.36 24.48
N SER A 545 -1.88 8.71 24.40
CA SER A 545 -1.62 7.44 25.10
C SER A 545 -1.77 7.53 26.63
N ARG A 546 -1.61 8.74 27.19
CA ARG A 546 -1.73 9.00 28.63
C ARG A 546 -3.17 9.34 29.04
N ASP A 547 -4.00 9.77 28.10
CA ASP A 547 -5.41 10.07 28.32
C ASP A 547 -6.27 8.87 27.89
N ALA A 548 -6.77 8.13 28.88
CA ALA A 548 -7.55 6.92 28.63
C ALA A 548 -8.86 7.22 27.86
N GLY A 549 -9.44 8.40 28.04
CA GLY A 549 -10.66 8.81 27.33
C GLY A 549 -10.39 9.06 25.86
N ALA A 550 -9.35 9.84 25.56
CA ALA A 550 -8.96 10.13 24.18
C ALA A 550 -8.44 8.88 23.45
N THR A 551 -7.67 8.01 24.10
CA THR A 551 -7.25 6.73 23.50
C THR A 551 -8.46 5.83 23.22
N ALA A 552 -9.40 5.71 24.16
CA ALA A 552 -10.62 4.91 23.96
C ALA A 552 -11.59 5.53 22.94
N ALA A 553 -11.45 6.83 22.65
CA ALA A 553 -12.21 7.52 21.63
C ALA A 553 -11.74 7.22 20.20
N LEU A 554 -10.58 6.57 20.01
CA LEU A 554 -10.07 6.18 18.69
C LEU A 554 -10.39 4.71 18.38
N ASP A 555 -10.87 4.44 17.16
CA ASP A 555 -11.04 3.07 16.64
C ASP A 555 -9.77 2.53 15.98
N GLY A 556 -8.83 3.41 15.65
CA GLY A 556 -7.53 3.03 15.12
C GLY A 556 -6.62 4.22 14.85
N ILE A 557 -5.35 3.94 14.59
CA ILE A 557 -4.32 4.92 14.26
C ILE A 557 -3.65 4.51 12.94
N HIS A 558 -3.58 5.45 12.01
CA HIS A 558 -2.78 5.39 10.80
C HIS A 558 -1.44 6.07 11.11
N ILE A 559 -0.36 5.30 11.16
CA ILE A 559 0.98 5.83 11.41
C ILE A 559 1.54 6.32 10.08
N MET A 560 1.66 7.64 9.89
CA MET A 560 2.23 8.24 8.68
C MET A 560 3.74 7.99 8.62
N SER A 561 4.14 6.74 8.33
CA SER A 561 5.52 6.28 8.41
C SER A 561 6.36 6.64 7.18
N TYR A 562 6.34 7.91 6.82
CA TYR A 562 7.01 8.51 5.68
C TYR A 562 7.34 9.98 5.97
N ASP A 563 8.04 10.63 5.04
CA ASP A 563 8.42 12.06 5.11
C ASP A 563 9.17 12.45 6.40
N ALA A 564 10.02 11.54 6.87
CA ALA A 564 10.79 11.65 8.10
C ALA A 564 12.32 11.64 7.87
N GLY A 565 12.78 11.77 6.63
CA GLY A 565 14.20 11.76 6.28
C GLY A 565 14.88 10.38 6.25
N VAL A 566 16.20 10.39 6.02
CA VAL A 566 17.03 9.21 5.70
C VAL A 566 17.24 8.24 6.85
N ASP A 567 17.29 8.76 8.08
CA ASP A 567 17.55 7.94 9.27
C ASP A 567 16.28 7.31 9.84
N TYR A 568 15.13 7.55 9.21
CA TYR A 568 13.85 7.04 9.67
C TYR A 568 13.62 5.59 9.29
N ASP A 569 13.30 4.79 10.31
CA ASP A 569 12.87 3.40 10.20
C ASP A 569 11.38 3.26 10.58
N PRO A 570 10.48 3.00 9.60
CA PRO A 570 9.06 2.72 9.85
C PRO A 570 8.80 1.60 10.86
N THR A 571 9.69 0.61 10.97
CA THR A 571 9.50 -0.52 11.89
C THR A 571 9.73 -0.14 13.34
N VAL A 572 10.64 0.82 13.61
CA VAL A 572 10.86 1.39 14.94
C VAL A 572 9.67 2.25 15.35
N ALA A 573 9.11 3.03 14.42
CA ALA A 573 7.88 3.78 14.67
C ALA A 573 6.71 2.86 15.01
N LEU A 574 6.47 1.80 14.24
CA LEU A 574 5.43 0.82 14.56
C LEU A 574 5.60 0.25 15.96
N ALA A 575 6.82 -0.16 16.33
CA ALA A 575 7.11 -0.70 17.65
C ALA A 575 6.85 0.34 18.77
N ALA A 576 7.21 1.61 18.54
CA ALA A 576 6.92 2.70 19.47
C ALA A 576 5.42 2.91 19.67
N TYR A 577 4.64 2.96 18.58
CA TYR A 577 3.20 3.06 18.67
C TYR A 577 2.56 1.84 19.35
N GLN A 578 3.01 0.62 19.07
CA GLN A 578 2.53 -0.58 19.75
C GLN A 578 2.80 -0.56 21.26
N TYR A 579 3.93 0.02 21.68
CA TYR A 579 4.28 0.16 23.08
C TYR A 579 3.34 1.15 23.81
N PHE A 580 3.10 2.32 23.22
CA PHE A 580 2.28 3.37 23.86
C PHE A 580 0.77 3.20 23.64
N PHE A 581 0.35 2.52 22.57
CA PHE A 581 -1.06 2.28 22.21
C PHE A 581 -1.37 0.78 22.07
N PRO A 582 -1.13 -0.04 23.10
CA PRO A 582 -1.17 -1.50 22.98
C PRO A 582 -2.56 -2.08 22.69
N ALA A 583 -3.63 -1.32 22.96
CA ALA A 583 -5.02 -1.73 22.75
C ALA A 583 -5.66 -1.11 21.51
N THR A 584 -4.98 -0.20 20.82
CA THR A 584 -5.53 0.52 19.67
C THR A 584 -5.09 -0.18 18.37
N PRO A 585 -6.00 -0.45 17.42
CA PRO A 585 -5.63 -0.97 16.11
C PRO A 585 -4.65 -0.02 15.39
N LEU A 586 -3.48 -0.54 14.99
CA LEU A 586 -2.43 0.25 14.33
C LEU A 586 -2.24 -0.17 12.88
N TYR A 587 -2.13 0.82 12.00
CA TYR A 587 -1.95 0.66 10.57
C TYR A 587 -0.69 1.39 10.13
N LEU A 588 0.27 0.66 9.55
CA LEU A 588 1.52 1.26 9.08
C LEU A 588 1.35 1.91 7.71
N GLY A 589 1.81 3.14 7.54
CA GLY A 589 1.67 3.91 6.30
C GLY A 589 2.73 3.57 5.24
N LEU A 590 2.29 3.21 4.05
CA LEU A 590 3.11 3.01 2.87
C LEU A 590 2.96 4.23 1.95
N ARG A 591 3.98 5.10 1.93
CA ARG A 591 4.05 6.22 0.97
C ARG A 591 4.52 5.72 -0.38
N VAL A 592 3.72 5.95 -1.41
CA VAL A 592 4.05 5.65 -2.80
C VAL A 592 4.32 6.94 -3.58
N GLY A 593 5.11 6.83 -4.64
CA GLY A 593 5.58 8.02 -5.36
C GLY A 593 6.75 8.71 -4.65
N PRO A 594 7.09 9.95 -5.03
CA PRO A 594 8.17 10.68 -4.41
C PRO A 594 7.77 11.05 -2.97
N PRO A 595 8.73 11.08 -2.03
CA PRO A 595 8.48 11.71 -0.74
C PRO A 595 8.13 13.18 -0.94
N GLU A 596 7.22 13.71 -0.13
CA GLU A 596 6.94 15.15 -0.08
C GLU A 596 8.16 15.91 0.43
N THR A 597 8.93 15.25 1.31
CA THR A 597 10.17 15.81 1.85
C THR A 597 11.32 14.80 1.89
N GLY A 598 12.48 15.20 1.38
CA GLY A 598 13.73 14.44 1.48
C GLY A 598 13.99 13.46 0.32
N PRO A 599 15.13 12.74 0.34
CA PRO A 599 15.57 11.93 -0.80
C PRO A 599 15.14 10.46 -0.74
N VAL A 600 14.50 10.01 0.35
CA VAL A 600 14.29 8.57 0.59
C VAL A 600 13.14 8.05 -0.25
N LYS A 601 13.48 7.25 -1.25
CA LYS A 601 12.52 6.44 -2.00
C LYS A 601 12.44 5.06 -1.37
N ARG A 602 11.22 4.56 -1.14
CA ARG A 602 11.01 3.20 -0.63
C ARG A 602 10.79 2.24 -1.78
N THR A 603 11.49 1.13 -1.74
CA THR A 603 11.42 0.05 -2.72
C THR A 603 10.36 -0.99 -2.33
N MET A 604 10.04 -1.90 -3.24
CA MET A 604 9.21 -3.08 -2.94
C MET A 604 9.85 -3.99 -1.90
N ALA A 605 11.19 -4.01 -1.79
CA ALA A 605 11.89 -4.75 -0.74
C ALA A 605 11.68 -4.10 0.63
N ASP A 606 11.70 -2.77 0.71
CA ASP A 606 11.38 -2.03 1.93
C ASP A 606 9.94 -2.32 2.36
N PHE A 607 8.97 -2.21 1.44
CA PHE A 607 7.57 -2.53 1.74
C PHE A 607 7.38 -3.98 2.17
N THR A 608 8.12 -4.92 1.57
CA THR A 608 8.09 -6.33 2.03
C THR A 608 8.54 -6.44 3.48
N THR A 609 9.63 -5.76 3.84
CA THR A 609 10.14 -5.72 5.22
C THR A 609 9.09 -5.15 6.18
N TYR A 610 8.43 -4.06 5.79
CA TYR A 610 7.39 -3.42 6.62
C TYR A 610 6.15 -4.28 6.78
N LEU A 611 5.69 -4.92 5.72
CA LEU A 611 4.54 -5.84 5.74
C LEU A 611 4.84 -7.07 6.60
N ASN A 612 6.06 -7.62 6.49
CA ASN A 612 6.50 -8.70 7.36
C ASN A 612 6.46 -8.25 8.84
N GLN A 613 6.93 -7.04 9.15
CA GLN A 613 6.87 -6.49 10.50
C GLN A 613 5.42 -6.35 11.00
N VAL A 614 4.51 -5.84 10.17
CA VAL A 614 3.08 -5.69 10.50
C VAL A 614 2.46 -7.05 10.87
N VAL A 615 2.79 -8.10 10.12
CA VAL A 615 2.30 -9.45 10.40
C VAL A 615 2.95 -10.04 11.65
N THR A 616 4.27 -9.93 11.81
CA THR A 616 4.99 -10.54 12.95
C THR A 616 4.64 -9.91 14.28
N THR A 617 4.41 -8.59 14.32
CA THR A 617 4.05 -7.90 15.56
C THR A 617 2.55 -7.87 15.82
N GLY A 618 1.73 -8.41 14.91
CA GLY A 618 0.28 -8.43 15.05
C GLY A 618 -0.37 -7.05 14.98
N ALA A 619 0.20 -6.12 14.21
CA ALA A 619 -0.46 -4.86 13.90
C ALA A 619 -1.75 -5.11 13.09
N ALA A 620 -2.66 -4.15 13.07
CA ALA A 620 -3.98 -4.31 12.45
C ALA A 620 -3.92 -4.27 10.92
N GLY A 621 -2.90 -3.66 10.33
CA GLY A 621 -2.73 -3.64 8.89
C GLY A 621 -1.79 -2.56 8.38
N VAL A 622 -2.05 -2.12 7.15
CA VAL A 622 -1.35 -1.01 6.51
C VAL A 622 -2.35 -0.06 5.87
N PHE A 623 -1.90 1.16 5.59
CA PHE A 623 -2.58 2.06 4.68
C PHE A 623 -1.63 2.57 3.60
N ILE A 624 -2.16 3.01 2.46
CA ILE A 624 -1.35 3.58 1.37
C ILE A 624 -1.71 5.05 1.19
N TYR A 625 -0.69 5.91 1.22
CA TYR A 625 -0.80 7.34 0.90
C TYR A 625 0.00 7.63 -0.37
N SER A 626 -0.62 7.97 -1.51
CA SER A 626 -2.04 7.81 -1.83
C SER A 626 -2.23 6.93 -3.07
N MET A 627 -3.47 6.50 -3.34
CA MET A 627 -3.77 5.63 -4.48
C MET A 627 -3.57 6.31 -5.86
N GLN A 628 -3.57 7.64 -5.96
CA GLN A 628 -3.61 8.37 -7.25
C GLN A 628 -2.27 8.98 -7.71
N TRP A 629 -1.22 8.86 -6.91
CA TRP A 629 0.13 9.28 -7.30
C TRP A 629 0.70 8.73 -8.63
N PRO A 630 0.33 7.56 -9.19
CA PRO A 630 0.85 7.15 -10.50
C PRO A 630 0.49 8.05 -11.69
N ASP A 631 -0.50 8.95 -11.58
CA ASP A 631 -0.97 9.74 -12.73
C ASP A 631 -0.28 11.10 -12.90
N ILE A 632 0.37 11.63 -11.86
CA ILE A 632 0.90 13.01 -11.85
C ILE A 632 2.41 13.07 -12.10
N GLU A 633 3.16 11.99 -11.94
CA GLU A 633 4.60 11.95 -12.26
C GLU A 633 4.95 10.99 -13.40
N PRO A 634 5.11 11.48 -14.64
CA PRO A 634 5.38 10.64 -15.81
C PRO A 634 6.87 10.43 -16.14
N THR A 635 7.83 10.66 -15.24
CA THR A 635 9.25 10.77 -15.66
C THR A 635 10.26 9.83 -15.01
N GLY A 636 9.83 8.94 -14.11
CA GLY A 636 10.69 7.91 -13.50
C GLY A 636 10.30 6.49 -13.89
N ASP A 637 11.27 5.58 -13.88
CA ASP A 637 11.05 4.13 -14.09
C ASP A 637 10.21 3.55 -12.94
N ILE A 638 8.87 3.58 -13.08
CA ILE A 638 7.96 2.85 -12.18
C ILE A 638 8.39 1.37 -12.18
N GLY A 639 8.73 0.86 -11.01
CA GLY A 639 9.32 -0.46 -10.89
C GLY A 639 9.56 -0.88 -9.45
N PRO A 640 10.33 -1.97 -9.22
CA PRO A 640 10.62 -2.46 -7.88
C PRO A 640 11.30 -1.44 -6.98
N ASP A 641 12.13 -0.56 -7.55
CA ASP A 641 12.86 0.47 -6.80
C ASP A 641 12.04 1.77 -6.64
N TYR A 642 10.93 1.88 -7.38
CA TYR A 642 10.02 3.02 -7.36
C TYR A 642 8.57 2.55 -7.57
N PRO A 643 7.99 1.85 -6.58
CA PRO A 643 6.66 1.31 -6.70
C PRO A 643 5.60 2.41 -6.68
N ASN A 644 4.62 2.29 -7.56
CA ASN A 644 3.41 3.08 -7.48
C ASN A 644 2.38 2.45 -6.53
N ALA A 645 1.26 3.14 -6.34
CA ALA A 645 0.15 2.67 -5.52
C ALA A 645 -0.36 1.26 -5.88
N THR A 646 -0.49 0.97 -7.17
CA THR A 646 -0.93 -0.35 -7.66
C THR A 646 0.02 -1.46 -7.22
N TRP A 647 1.33 -1.22 -7.29
CA TRP A 647 2.34 -2.19 -6.86
C TRP A 647 2.35 -2.38 -5.35
N ALA A 648 2.28 -1.28 -4.59
CA ALA A 648 2.22 -1.33 -3.12
C ALA A 648 0.96 -2.05 -2.63
N ALA A 649 -0.20 -1.76 -3.22
CA ALA A 649 -1.46 -2.40 -2.87
C ALA A 649 -1.49 -3.89 -3.26
N TRP A 650 -0.97 -4.25 -4.44
CA TRP A 650 -0.80 -5.65 -4.82
C TRP A 650 0.11 -6.40 -3.85
N LEU A 651 1.25 -5.82 -3.49
CA LEU A 651 2.17 -6.41 -2.52
C LEU A 651 1.52 -6.55 -1.14
N ALA A 652 0.84 -5.51 -0.66
CA ALA A 652 0.12 -5.55 0.60
C ALA A 652 -0.96 -6.63 0.59
N ALA A 653 -1.81 -6.69 -0.44
CA ALA A 653 -2.85 -7.70 -0.56
C ALA A 653 -2.28 -9.12 -0.59
N SER A 654 -1.17 -9.34 -1.31
CA SER A 654 -0.47 -10.62 -1.37
C SER A 654 0.13 -11.01 0.00
N ARG A 655 0.81 -10.08 0.67
CA ARG A 655 1.50 -10.34 1.95
C ARG A 655 0.55 -10.48 3.14
N LEU A 656 -0.60 -9.82 3.10
CA LEU A 656 -1.61 -9.88 4.14
C LEU A 656 -2.67 -10.96 3.89
N ASP A 657 -2.47 -11.80 2.85
CA ASP A 657 -3.39 -12.88 2.45
C ASP A 657 -4.83 -12.37 2.24
N LEU A 658 -4.96 -11.20 1.61
CA LEU A 658 -6.26 -10.64 1.31
C LEU A 658 -6.88 -11.34 0.10
N PRO A 659 -8.21 -11.57 0.10
CA PRO A 659 -8.90 -12.19 -1.03
C PRO A 659 -8.63 -11.47 -2.35
N GLU A 660 -8.64 -12.19 -3.48
CA GLU A 660 -8.52 -11.61 -4.83
C GLU A 660 -7.22 -10.82 -5.11
N SER A 661 -6.13 -11.08 -4.38
CA SER A 661 -4.80 -10.48 -4.61
C SER A 661 -4.23 -10.68 -6.03
N ALA A 662 -4.81 -11.58 -6.82
CA ALA A 662 -4.48 -11.79 -8.23
C ALA A 662 -5.07 -10.73 -9.18
N LEU A 663 -6.06 -9.93 -8.74
CA LEU A 663 -6.62 -8.84 -9.55
C LEU A 663 -5.81 -7.57 -9.31
N ALA A 664 -4.94 -7.24 -10.26
CA ALA A 664 -4.28 -5.94 -10.30
C ALA A 664 -5.35 -4.84 -10.20
N LEU A 665 -5.11 -3.83 -9.34
CA LEU A 665 -5.87 -2.59 -9.35
C LEU A 665 -5.98 -2.09 -10.79
N VAL A 666 -7.24 -1.91 -11.21
CA VAL A 666 -7.66 -1.58 -12.57
C VAL A 666 -6.59 -0.76 -13.28
N SER A 667 -5.94 -1.37 -14.28
CA SER A 667 -5.07 -0.65 -15.22
C SER A 667 -5.81 0.63 -15.63
N PRO A 668 -5.18 1.81 -15.62
CA PRO A 668 -5.82 3.01 -16.14
C PRO A 668 -6.39 2.70 -17.51
N ALA A 669 -7.63 3.13 -17.77
CA ALA A 669 -8.23 3.03 -19.09
C ALA A 669 -7.27 3.70 -20.09
N ARG A 670 -6.53 2.89 -20.85
CA ARG A 670 -5.44 3.37 -21.71
C ARG A 670 -6.01 4.29 -22.78
N LYS A 671 -5.51 5.54 -22.83
CA LYS A 671 -5.63 6.39 -24.01
C LYS A 671 -4.62 5.93 -25.07
N GLY A 672 -5.11 5.23 -26.11
CA GLY A 672 -4.43 5.10 -27.41
C GLY A 672 -3.35 4.02 -27.55
N PRO A 673 -2.98 3.67 -28.82
CA PRO A 673 -1.92 2.72 -29.13
C PRO A 673 -0.54 3.35 -28.85
N MET A 674 0.36 2.61 -28.18
CA MET A 674 1.75 3.04 -27.99
C MET A 674 2.45 3.25 -29.35
N PRO A 675 3.34 4.24 -29.49
CA PRO A 675 4.42 4.16 -30.49
C PRO A 675 5.25 2.92 -30.16
N ARG A 676 5.54 2.08 -31.15
CA ARG A 676 6.51 0.99 -30.98
C ARG A 676 7.86 1.60 -30.61
N ALA A 677 8.21 1.58 -29.33
CA ALA A 677 9.59 1.79 -28.90
C ALA A 677 10.38 0.55 -29.35
N THR A 678 11.08 0.67 -30.48
CA THR A 678 12.15 -0.24 -30.86
C THR A 678 13.27 -0.07 -29.84
N TRP A 679 13.35 -0.98 -28.88
CA TRP A 679 14.53 -1.14 -28.03
C TRP A 679 15.63 -1.80 -28.87
N THR A 680 16.57 -1.00 -29.36
CA THR A 680 17.89 -1.53 -29.78
C THR A 680 18.77 -1.58 -28.55
N ALA A 681 19.21 -2.78 -28.19
CA ALA A 681 20.17 -3.03 -27.11
C ALA A 681 21.54 -2.39 -27.41
N PRO A 682 22.29 -1.90 -26.40
CA PRO A 682 23.75 -1.92 -26.45
C PRO A 682 24.30 -3.33 -26.30
#